data_AF-A0A9P4NU98-F1
#
_entry.id   AF-A0A9P4NU98-F1
#
_cell.length_a   1.000
_cell.length_b   1.000
_cell.length_c   1.000
_cell.angle_alpha   90.00
_cell.angle_beta   90.00
_cell.angle_gamma   90.00
#
_symmetry.space_group_name_H-M   'P 1'
#
loop_
_entity.id
_entity.type
_entity.pdbx_description
1 polymer ?
#
loop_
_entity_poly.entity_id
_entity_poly.type
_entity_poly.pdbx_seq_one_letter_code
_entity_poly.pdbx_strand_id
1 'polypeptide(L)'
;MAAIAHEGLENLKISDTNGSATAHKNGILKPENGIEDHDDSDDDDKEAAEGIVGADGEKKKKKRKPRKKKKAAAAGAPSTAGAKTQSSPPRVKVSDLFPDGEYPHGQEVDYLNDNAYRSTNEEKRHLDRMNNDFLSDYREAAEVHRQVRQWAQKNIKPGQSITDIAEGIENGTRHLTGHMGLEEGDNLKGGVAFPTGLSRNNCAAHYSPNAGNKMVLDKDDVMKVDFGVHLNGRIVDSAFTMTWNPVYDNLLAAVKDATNTGIKEAGIDVRVCDIGSAIQEAMESYEVELNGQTYPVKAIRNLTGHNIGQWQIHGGKSVPIVKGGDQTKMEEGEVFAIETFGSTGKGYVHDDMEVSHYAKRVDAPKVALRVSSAKTLLNSITKNFGTLPFARRYLDRLGHDKYLLGLNNLVSSGIVEAYPPLCDIKGSYTAQFEHTILLRPTCKEASPKAGQTDFFWTYTEEPHRTRRQAIIKAHPEVTKLCGPEPLTKYLVLAVVTLQISCAHILRNTSPLSWPFFLTAYMIGATANQNLFLAIHEISHNLAFKSGFANRIFAVFANLPIGIPYSASFRPYHLTHHKSLGVDGLDTDLPTAFEAVFLDSVLGKAFFATFQILFYALRPMMVYQLPLTKIHAFNIVAQLGFDYLLVKYAGGNALWYLIMSSFLAGSLHPCAAHFIAEHYVFQRLTNLSTTSSSTVPKSTTSKSTNSKDVPTPETYSYYGPLNILTYNVGYHNEHHDFPAVPWTRLPVLRDMAREFYDELPHHESWPYVLWQFIWDRDVGLWCRVKRKEGGRKVGDWKEEELGANEKKGGIPGVR
;
A
#
# COMPACT_ATOMS: atom_id res chain seq x y z
N MET A 1 -27.63 29.48 29.65
CA MET A 1 -28.81 29.81 30.48
C MET A 1 -29.95 28.95 29.97
N ALA A 2 -30.58 28.16 30.84
CA ALA A 2 -31.69 27.29 30.47
C ALA A 2 -33.05 27.97 30.73
N ALA A 3 -34.09 27.42 30.09
CA ALA A 3 -35.51 27.70 30.28
C ALA A 3 -36.01 29.13 29.99
N ILE A 4 -36.83 29.24 28.94
CA ILE A 4 -38.26 29.61 29.01
C ILE A 4 -38.97 28.79 27.93
N ALA A 5 -40.14 28.24 28.25
CA ALA A 5 -40.96 27.44 27.35
C ALA A 5 -42.44 27.86 27.46
N HIS A 6 -43.20 27.55 26.40
CA HIS A 6 -44.66 27.69 26.28
C HIS A 6 -45.29 29.09 26.37
N GLU A 7 -45.84 29.56 25.25
CA GLU A 7 -47.30 29.60 25.02
C GLU A 7 -47.60 29.88 23.53
N GLY A 8 -48.81 29.56 23.05
CA GLY A 8 -49.23 29.83 21.66
C GLY A 8 -49.71 28.65 20.83
N LEU A 9 -50.40 27.66 21.44
CA LEU A 9 -51.04 26.55 20.71
C LEU A 9 -52.55 26.54 20.96
N GLU A 10 -53.24 27.58 20.49
CA GLU A 10 -54.69 27.59 20.32
C GLU A 10 -55.07 28.11 18.93
N ASN A 11 -55.33 27.20 18.01
CA ASN A 11 -56.64 27.17 17.32
C ASN A 11 -56.86 25.88 16.51
N LEU A 12 -58.02 25.27 16.75
CA LEU A 12 -58.80 24.43 15.81
C LEU A 12 -58.29 23.02 15.45
N LYS A 13 -58.40 22.15 16.46
CA LYS A 13 -59.25 20.94 16.48
C LYS A 13 -59.21 19.92 15.31
N ILE A 14 -58.75 18.74 15.69
CA ILE A 14 -58.96 17.41 15.10
C ILE A 14 -60.34 16.86 15.46
N SER A 15 -60.94 16.05 14.57
CA SER A 15 -61.90 14.95 14.85
C SER A 15 -62.30 14.31 13.50
N ASP A 16 -62.29 13.00 13.24
CA ASP A 16 -61.97 11.79 14.01
C ASP A 16 -61.43 10.71 13.04
N THR A 17 -60.44 9.85 13.35
CA THR A 17 -60.48 8.63 14.21
C THR A 17 -61.65 7.69 13.86
N ASN A 18 -61.53 6.37 13.64
CA ASN A 18 -60.56 5.29 13.96
C ASN A 18 -60.53 4.28 12.77
N GLY A 19 -59.67 3.26 12.63
CA GLY A 19 -58.59 2.71 13.46
C GLY A 19 -58.44 1.18 13.19
N SER A 20 -57.25 0.62 13.46
CA SER A 20 -56.95 -0.84 13.51
C SER A 20 -56.86 -1.69 12.21
N ALA A 21 -55.64 -1.73 11.67
CA ALA A 21 -54.80 -2.95 11.51
C ALA A 21 -55.11 -4.11 10.50
N THR A 22 -54.00 -4.57 9.90
CA THR A 22 -53.66 -5.91 9.34
C THR A 22 -54.06 -6.37 7.92
N ALA A 23 -53.06 -7.04 7.31
CA ALA A 23 -53.10 -8.13 6.32
C ALA A 23 -53.06 -7.86 4.79
N HIS A 24 -52.22 -8.67 4.11
CA HIS A 24 -52.08 -8.80 2.66
C HIS A 24 -53.36 -9.33 1.97
N LYS A 25 -53.61 -8.93 0.70
CA LYS A 25 -53.34 -9.78 -0.50
C LYS A 25 -53.77 -9.16 -1.85
N ASN A 26 -52.92 -9.43 -2.85
CA ASN A 26 -53.17 -9.78 -4.26
C ASN A 26 -54.38 -9.18 -5.04
N GLY A 27 -54.04 -8.48 -6.14
CA GLY A 27 -54.16 -8.96 -7.53
C GLY A 27 -55.54 -9.28 -8.16
N ILE A 28 -55.71 -8.86 -9.42
CA ILE A 28 -56.76 -9.18 -10.43
C ILE A 28 -56.36 -8.34 -11.67
N LEU A 29 -56.50 -8.67 -12.95
CA LEU A 29 -56.63 -9.86 -13.81
C LEU A 29 -56.65 -9.29 -15.27
N LYS A 30 -56.66 -10.16 -16.29
CA LYS A 30 -56.75 -9.78 -17.72
C LYS A 30 -58.00 -8.93 -18.09
N PRO A 31 -58.03 -8.35 -19.31
CA PRO A 31 -59.16 -8.48 -20.21
C PRO A 31 -58.89 -9.48 -21.36
N GLU A 32 -59.93 -10.16 -21.82
CA GLU A 32 -59.95 -11.10 -22.95
C GLU A 32 -61.36 -11.03 -23.59
N ASN A 33 -61.52 -11.48 -24.84
CA ASN A 33 -62.70 -11.38 -25.73
C ASN A 33 -62.88 -10.02 -26.44
N GLY A 34 -63.19 -9.96 -27.75
CA GLY A 34 -63.19 -11.05 -28.75
C GLY A 34 -63.86 -10.67 -30.09
N ILE A 35 -63.40 -11.34 -31.16
CA ILE A 35 -64.12 -11.76 -32.40
C ILE A 35 -64.84 -10.69 -33.26
N GLU A 36 -64.42 -10.56 -34.53
CA GLU A 36 -65.33 -10.53 -35.70
C GLU A 36 -64.59 -10.87 -37.02
N ASP A 37 -65.39 -11.32 -38.00
CA ASP A 37 -65.14 -12.24 -39.12
C ASP A 37 -64.52 -11.72 -40.45
N HIS A 38 -64.14 -12.68 -41.32
CA HIS A 38 -64.03 -12.63 -42.82
C HIS A 38 -63.05 -11.58 -43.47
N ASP A 39 -62.52 -11.71 -44.70
CA ASP A 39 -62.92 -12.51 -45.88
C ASP A 39 -61.72 -12.84 -46.84
N ASP A 40 -61.99 -13.57 -47.94
CA ASP A 40 -61.04 -14.13 -48.94
C ASP A 40 -60.18 -13.15 -49.77
N SER A 41 -59.03 -13.62 -50.31
CA SER A 41 -58.76 -13.76 -51.77
C SER A 41 -57.29 -14.09 -52.18
N ASP A 42 -57.11 -15.31 -52.69
CA ASP A 42 -56.42 -15.76 -53.93
C ASP A 42 -55.11 -15.17 -54.51
N ASP A 43 -54.19 -16.14 -54.77
CA ASP A 43 -53.51 -16.48 -56.04
C ASP A 43 -52.04 -16.11 -56.39
N ASP A 44 -51.34 -17.19 -56.79
CA ASP A 44 -50.25 -17.41 -57.78
C ASP A 44 -48.96 -16.54 -57.75
N ASP A 45 -47.74 -17.06 -57.90
CA ASP A 45 -47.19 -18.23 -58.64
C ASP A 45 -45.84 -18.64 -57.98
N LYS A 46 -45.57 -19.91 -57.69
CA LYS A 46 -44.97 -21.01 -58.51
C LYS A 46 -43.45 -20.97 -58.79
N GLU A 47 -42.92 -22.21 -58.71
CA GLU A 47 -41.59 -22.76 -59.08
C GLU A 47 -40.50 -22.75 -57.97
N ALA A 48 -40.07 -23.89 -57.39
CA ALA A 48 -39.56 -25.17 -57.93
C ALA A 48 -38.18 -25.02 -58.63
N ALA A 49 -37.17 -25.89 -58.52
CA ALA A 49 -36.88 -27.08 -57.70
C ALA A 49 -35.32 -27.19 -57.54
N GLU A 50 -34.59 -28.25 -57.15
CA GLU A 50 -34.85 -29.67 -56.75
C GLU A 50 -33.63 -30.20 -55.93
N GLY A 51 -33.58 -31.50 -55.59
CA GLY A 51 -32.36 -32.23 -55.17
C GLY A 51 -32.00 -32.13 -53.67
N ILE A 52 -32.30 -33.07 -52.75
CA ILE A 52 -32.21 -34.55 -52.79
C ILE A 52 -30.74 -34.99 -53.10
N VAL A 53 -30.00 -35.87 -52.38
CA VAL A 53 -30.07 -36.79 -51.22
C VAL A 53 -28.69 -36.68 -50.49
N GLY A 54 -28.36 -37.22 -49.31
CA GLY A 54 -28.91 -38.30 -48.47
C GLY A 54 -27.82 -39.33 -48.08
N ALA A 55 -27.96 -39.93 -46.90
CA ALA A 55 -27.32 -41.18 -46.40
C ALA A 55 -25.79 -41.23 -46.10
N ASP A 56 -25.52 -41.44 -44.79
CA ASP A 56 -24.72 -42.53 -44.18
C ASP A 56 -23.32 -42.93 -44.68
N GLY A 57 -22.37 -43.03 -43.73
CA GLY A 57 -21.01 -43.51 -43.97
C GLY A 57 -20.13 -43.59 -42.72
N GLU A 58 -20.35 -44.59 -41.88
CA GLU A 58 -19.71 -44.75 -40.57
C GLU A 58 -18.18 -45.08 -40.61
N LYS A 59 -17.46 -44.67 -39.55
CA LYS A 59 -16.23 -45.28 -38.93
C LYS A 59 -14.82 -44.67 -39.13
N LYS A 60 -14.25 -44.36 -37.95
CA LYS A 60 -12.86 -44.61 -37.46
C LYS A 60 -11.69 -43.63 -37.76
N LYS A 61 -11.35 -42.90 -36.68
CA LYS A 61 -10.00 -42.72 -36.07
C LYS A 61 -8.90 -41.89 -36.79
N LYS A 62 -8.85 -40.63 -36.34
CA LYS A 62 -7.70 -39.91 -35.73
C LYS A 62 -6.56 -39.32 -36.60
N LYS A 63 -6.28 -38.05 -36.27
CA LYS A 63 -5.06 -37.23 -36.42
C LYS A 63 -4.72 -36.61 -37.79
N ARG A 64 -4.89 -35.28 -37.89
CA ARG A 64 -3.88 -34.39 -38.49
C ARG A 64 -4.02 -32.92 -38.01
N LYS A 65 -2.90 -32.20 -38.01
CA LYS A 65 -2.78 -30.77 -37.61
C LYS A 65 -3.39 -29.84 -38.68
N PRO A 66 -3.96 -28.67 -38.33
CA PRO A 66 -4.36 -27.67 -39.31
C PRO A 66 -3.15 -26.88 -39.84
N ARG A 67 -3.19 -26.49 -41.12
CA ARG A 67 -2.21 -25.59 -41.77
C ARG A 67 -2.96 -24.34 -42.26
N LYS A 68 -2.37 -23.16 -42.05
CA LYS A 68 -3.01 -21.83 -42.21
C LYS A 68 -3.38 -21.45 -43.65
N LYS A 69 -4.46 -20.63 -43.77
CA LYS A 69 -4.74 -19.46 -44.67
C LYS A 69 -6.20 -19.54 -45.18
N LYS A 70 -6.95 -18.46 -45.39
CA LYS A 70 -6.71 -16.99 -45.26
C LYS A 70 -8.03 -16.26 -44.93
N LYS A 71 -7.96 -14.99 -44.52
CA LYS A 71 -9.12 -14.13 -44.18
C LYS A 71 -10.10 -13.91 -45.35
N ALA A 72 -11.37 -13.80 -45.03
CA ALA A 72 -12.25 -12.71 -45.51
C ALA A 72 -12.77 -11.97 -44.26
N ALA A 73 -13.11 -10.68 -44.37
CA ALA A 73 -13.49 -9.84 -43.24
C ALA A 73 -14.91 -9.31 -43.38
N ALA A 74 -15.63 -9.23 -42.27
CA ALA A 74 -16.81 -8.41 -42.08
C ALA A 74 -16.73 -7.80 -40.67
N ALA A 75 -17.19 -6.56 -40.51
CA ALA A 75 -17.07 -5.79 -39.27
C ALA A 75 -18.39 -5.79 -38.48
N GLY A 76 -18.30 -5.60 -37.16
CA GLY A 76 -19.45 -5.41 -36.27
C GLY A 76 -19.36 -6.25 -34.99
N ALA A 77 -19.60 -5.59 -33.84
CA ALA A 77 -19.61 -6.12 -32.47
C ALA A 77 -18.27 -6.67 -31.89
N PRO A 78 -17.76 -6.11 -30.78
CA PRO A 78 -16.80 -6.80 -29.93
C PRO A 78 -17.51 -7.94 -29.18
N SER A 79 -17.01 -9.17 -29.29
CA SER A 79 -17.55 -10.32 -28.57
C SER A 79 -17.16 -10.30 -27.09
N THR A 80 -18.04 -9.78 -26.22
CA THR A 80 -17.87 -9.76 -24.76
C THR A 80 -18.21 -11.12 -24.13
N ALA A 81 -17.29 -12.08 -24.29
CA ALA A 81 -17.33 -13.36 -23.57
C ALA A 81 -15.90 -13.87 -23.30
N GLY A 82 -15.25 -13.38 -22.23
CA GLY A 82 -13.98 -13.98 -21.78
C GLY A 82 -13.04 -13.18 -20.88
N ALA A 83 -13.24 -11.87 -20.65
CA ALA A 83 -12.29 -11.07 -19.86
C ALA A 83 -12.58 -11.13 -18.35
N LYS A 84 -11.83 -11.95 -17.60
CA LYS A 84 -11.75 -11.88 -16.12
C LYS A 84 -10.65 -10.94 -15.60
N THR A 85 -10.02 -10.18 -16.49
CA THR A 85 -8.81 -9.39 -16.21
C THR A 85 -8.76 -8.15 -17.12
N GLN A 86 -8.29 -7.02 -16.58
CA GLN A 86 -8.05 -5.79 -17.33
C GLN A 86 -6.96 -5.97 -18.41
N SER A 87 -7.03 -5.16 -19.47
CA SER A 87 -6.07 -5.10 -20.58
C SER A 87 -4.97 -4.05 -20.36
N SER A 88 -3.97 -4.00 -21.25
CA SER A 88 -2.89 -3.00 -21.22
C SER A 88 -2.63 -2.48 -22.65
N PRO A 89 -2.93 -1.20 -22.98
CA PRO A 89 -3.56 -0.18 -22.12
C PRO A 89 -4.96 -0.62 -21.61
N PRO A 90 -5.44 -0.06 -20.49
CA PRO A 90 -6.71 -0.44 -19.89
C PRO A 90 -7.87 -0.04 -20.82
N ARG A 91 -8.70 -1.02 -21.19
CA ARG A 91 -9.80 -0.88 -22.17
C ARG A 91 -11.05 -1.72 -21.84
N VAL A 92 -11.03 -2.53 -20.78
CA VAL A 92 -12.22 -3.26 -20.29
C VAL A 92 -12.97 -2.36 -19.31
N LYS A 93 -14.29 -2.26 -19.45
CA LYS A 93 -15.14 -1.46 -18.54
C LYS A 93 -15.05 -2.00 -17.11
N VAL A 94 -15.03 -1.14 -16.10
CA VAL A 94 -14.89 -1.58 -14.70
C VAL A 94 -16.10 -2.39 -14.24
N SER A 95 -17.33 -2.00 -14.58
CA SER A 95 -18.52 -2.84 -14.33
C SER A 95 -18.46 -4.25 -14.91
N ASP A 96 -17.71 -4.48 -16.01
CA ASP A 96 -17.57 -5.81 -16.61
C ASP A 96 -16.63 -6.73 -15.79
N LEU A 97 -15.78 -6.12 -14.95
CA LEU A 97 -14.88 -6.81 -14.02
C LEU A 97 -15.57 -7.11 -12.67
N PHE A 98 -16.60 -6.34 -12.30
CA PHE A 98 -17.39 -6.46 -11.07
C PHE A 98 -18.88 -6.68 -11.41
N PRO A 99 -19.25 -7.86 -11.94
CA PRO A 99 -20.60 -8.13 -12.46
C PRO A 99 -21.69 -8.24 -11.38
N ASP A 100 -21.31 -8.22 -10.10
CA ASP A 100 -22.18 -8.11 -8.92
C ASP A 100 -22.50 -6.64 -8.55
N GLY A 101 -21.81 -5.65 -9.14
CA GLY A 101 -21.95 -4.24 -8.81
C GLY A 101 -21.25 -3.81 -7.51
N GLU A 102 -20.43 -4.70 -6.93
CA GLU A 102 -19.73 -4.48 -5.66
C GLU A 102 -18.27 -4.06 -5.94
N TYR A 103 -18.03 -2.75 -5.92
CA TYR A 103 -16.72 -2.17 -6.19
C TYR A 103 -15.83 -2.09 -4.94
N PRO A 104 -14.48 -2.12 -5.09
CA PRO A 104 -13.56 -2.06 -3.96
C PRO A 104 -13.77 -0.81 -3.09
N HIS A 105 -13.94 -1.03 -1.78
CA HIS A 105 -14.04 0.05 -0.79
C HIS A 105 -12.77 0.92 -0.76
N GLY A 106 -12.95 2.16 -0.32
CA GLY A 106 -11.90 3.06 0.15
C GLY A 106 -11.09 2.53 1.33
N GLN A 107 -10.04 3.28 1.71
CA GLN A 107 -9.50 3.17 3.05
C GLN A 107 -10.53 3.79 4.01
N GLU A 108 -11.26 2.94 4.73
CA GLU A 108 -12.16 3.36 5.81
C GLU A 108 -11.34 3.69 7.07
N VAL A 109 -11.63 4.83 7.68
CA VAL A 109 -10.96 5.35 8.88
C VAL A 109 -12.03 5.83 9.86
N ASP A 110 -12.01 5.31 11.08
CA ASP A 110 -12.91 5.77 12.14
C ASP A 110 -12.66 7.26 12.47
N TYR A 111 -13.73 7.98 12.82
CA TYR A 111 -13.59 9.35 13.34
C TYR A 111 -13.02 9.32 14.76
N LEU A 112 -12.18 10.31 15.08
CA LEU A 112 -11.56 10.47 16.39
C LEU A 112 -12.45 11.25 17.37
N ASN A 113 -12.03 11.27 18.63
CA ASN A 113 -12.59 12.10 19.70
C ASN A 113 -14.12 11.93 19.87
N ASP A 114 -14.86 13.03 20.03
CA ASP A 114 -16.31 13.06 20.25
C ASP A 114 -17.13 12.42 19.11
N ASN A 115 -16.51 12.12 17.96
CA ASN A 115 -17.15 11.45 16.82
C ASN A 115 -16.90 9.92 16.79
N ALA A 116 -16.09 9.36 17.70
CA ALA A 116 -15.78 7.92 17.73
C ALA A 116 -17.00 7.01 18.00
N TYR A 117 -18.09 7.53 18.56
CA TYR A 117 -19.33 6.78 18.78
C TYR A 117 -20.01 6.32 17.47
N ARG A 118 -19.72 6.98 16.35
CA ARG A 118 -20.40 6.80 15.06
C ARG A 118 -20.28 5.40 14.46
N SER A 119 -19.16 4.71 14.69
CA SER A 119 -18.92 3.35 14.19
C SER A 119 -19.81 2.29 14.86
N THR A 120 -20.35 2.59 16.05
CA THR A 120 -21.22 1.67 16.84
C THR A 120 -22.67 2.13 16.96
N ASN A 121 -22.98 3.38 16.60
CA ASN A 121 -24.33 3.93 16.67
C ASN A 121 -25.24 3.38 15.56
N GLU A 122 -26.38 2.78 15.93
CA GLU A 122 -27.28 2.14 14.95
C GLU A 122 -28.04 3.11 14.04
N GLU A 123 -28.29 4.35 14.45
CA GLU A 123 -28.86 5.39 13.58
C GLU A 123 -27.87 5.74 12.47
N LYS A 124 -26.60 5.97 12.81
CA LYS A 124 -25.54 6.26 11.83
C LYS A 124 -25.29 5.07 10.91
N ARG A 125 -25.30 3.83 11.42
CA ARG A 125 -25.27 2.62 10.59
C ARG A 125 -26.51 2.49 9.69
N HIS A 126 -27.69 2.91 10.12
CA HIS A 126 -28.88 2.89 9.29
C HIS A 126 -28.77 3.91 8.14
N LEU A 127 -28.39 5.15 8.43
CA LEU A 127 -28.17 6.20 7.43
C LEU A 127 -27.13 5.80 6.38
N ASP A 128 -25.99 5.24 6.82
CA ASP A 128 -24.91 4.77 5.93
C ASP A 128 -25.37 3.63 5.00
N ARG A 129 -26.26 2.73 5.48
CA ARG A 129 -26.88 1.65 4.69
C ARG A 129 -27.96 2.13 3.69
N MET A 130 -28.42 3.38 3.76
CA MET A 130 -29.42 3.91 2.83
C MET A 130 -28.80 4.49 1.54
N ASN A 131 -27.49 4.74 1.52
CA ASN A 131 -26.78 5.45 0.44
C ASN A 131 -26.05 4.53 -0.55
N ASN A 132 -26.65 3.38 -0.90
CA ASN A 132 -25.98 2.35 -1.72
C ASN A 132 -25.50 2.86 -3.09
N ASP A 133 -26.38 3.50 -3.87
CA ASP A 133 -26.05 4.02 -5.21
C ASP A 133 -24.94 5.08 -5.15
N PHE A 134 -24.97 5.95 -4.13
CA PHE A 134 -23.96 7.00 -3.90
C PHE A 134 -22.56 6.40 -3.67
N LEU A 135 -22.45 5.35 -2.85
CA LEU A 135 -21.17 4.70 -2.57
C LEU A 135 -20.68 3.89 -3.77
N SER A 136 -21.58 3.21 -4.50
CA SER A 136 -21.24 2.41 -5.68
C SER A 136 -20.65 3.29 -6.80
N ASP A 137 -21.30 4.41 -7.14
CA ASP A 137 -20.80 5.37 -8.14
C ASP A 137 -19.39 5.89 -7.82
N TYR A 138 -19.14 6.28 -6.55
CA TYR A 138 -17.82 6.77 -6.12
C TYR A 138 -16.75 5.67 -6.16
N ARG A 139 -17.09 4.43 -5.79
CA ARG A 139 -16.13 3.32 -5.80
C ARG A 139 -15.81 2.82 -7.21
N GLU A 140 -16.78 2.78 -8.13
CA GLU A 140 -16.49 2.51 -9.55
C GLU A 140 -15.58 3.60 -10.12
N ALA A 141 -15.92 4.88 -9.93
CA ALA A 141 -15.09 6.00 -10.39
C ALA A 141 -13.67 5.98 -9.79
N ALA A 142 -13.54 5.62 -8.51
CA ALA A 142 -12.24 5.48 -7.83
C ALA A 142 -11.42 4.29 -8.37
N GLU A 143 -12.07 3.18 -8.73
CA GLU A 143 -11.41 2.02 -9.32
C GLU A 143 -10.97 2.28 -10.76
N VAL A 144 -11.80 2.97 -11.57
CA VAL A 144 -11.40 3.51 -12.88
C VAL A 144 -10.16 4.39 -12.73
N HIS A 145 -10.20 5.36 -11.81
CA HIS A 145 -9.07 6.25 -11.54
C HIS A 145 -7.80 5.46 -11.16
N ARG A 146 -7.93 4.47 -10.26
CA ARG A 146 -6.80 3.62 -9.82
C ARG A 146 -6.15 2.88 -10.97
N GLN A 147 -6.93 2.22 -11.83
CA GLN A 147 -6.39 1.45 -12.96
C GLN A 147 -5.74 2.36 -14.01
N VAL A 148 -6.33 3.52 -14.29
CA VAL A 148 -5.75 4.53 -15.21
C VAL A 148 -4.46 5.12 -14.62
N ARG A 149 -4.44 5.47 -13.32
CA ARG A 149 -3.25 5.95 -12.60
C ARG A 149 -2.11 4.93 -12.60
N GLN A 150 -2.39 3.66 -12.31
CA GLN A 150 -1.38 2.59 -12.36
C GLN A 150 -0.79 2.44 -13.77
N TRP A 151 -1.64 2.51 -14.80
CA TRP A 151 -1.17 2.52 -16.19
C TRP A 151 -0.31 3.75 -16.48
N ALA A 152 -0.74 4.95 -16.06
CA ALA A 152 -0.02 6.20 -16.26
C ALA A 152 1.37 6.17 -15.60
N GLN A 153 1.46 5.84 -14.32
CA GLN A 153 2.73 5.70 -13.58
C GLN A 153 3.69 4.72 -14.26
N LYS A 154 3.17 3.61 -14.78
CA LYS A 154 3.97 2.61 -15.49
C LYS A 154 4.44 3.08 -16.88
N ASN A 155 3.60 3.77 -17.65
CA ASN A 155 3.83 4.03 -19.08
C ASN A 155 4.30 5.45 -19.42
N ILE A 156 4.13 6.44 -18.52
CA ILE A 156 4.66 7.80 -18.71
C ILE A 156 6.19 7.77 -18.57
N LYS A 157 6.91 8.28 -19.58
CA LYS A 157 8.38 8.32 -19.65
C LYS A 157 8.85 9.58 -20.39
N PRO A 158 10.02 10.14 -20.02
CA PRO A 158 10.65 11.22 -20.78
C PRO A 158 10.79 10.89 -22.27
N GLY A 159 10.63 11.89 -23.13
CA GLY A 159 10.58 11.76 -24.58
C GLY A 159 9.17 11.62 -25.18
N GLN A 160 8.14 11.39 -24.38
CA GLN A 160 6.73 11.42 -24.84
C GLN A 160 6.22 12.85 -24.98
N SER A 161 5.32 13.10 -25.94
CA SER A 161 4.61 14.39 -25.98
C SER A 161 3.58 14.47 -24.84
N ILE A 162 3.37 15.68 -24.32
CA ILE A 162 2.36 15.90 -23.28
C ILE A 162 0.95 15.58 -23.80
N THR A 163 0.71 15.76 -25.11
CA THR A 163 -0.55 15.39 -25.79
C THR A 163 -0.80 13.88 -25.73
N ASP A 164 0.19 13.05 -26.07
CA ASP A 164 0.05 11.58 -26.02
C ASP A 164 -0.23 11.07 -24.60
N ILE A 165 0.36 11.72 -23.59
CA ILE A 165 0.14 11.39 -22.18
C ILE A 165 -1.31 11.72 -21.78
N ALA A 166 -1.80 12.92 -22.10
CA ALA A 166 -3.18 13.34 -21.81
C ALA A 166 -4.19 12.42 -22.51
N GLU A 167 -4.05 12.21 -23.82
CA GLU A 167 -4.94 11.32 -24.57
C GLU A 167 -4.85 9.87 -24.08
N GLY A 168 -3.69 9.40 -23.65
CA GLY A 168 -3.50 8.08 -23.05
C GLY A 168 -4.35 7.88 -21.79
N ILE A 169 -4.27 8.83 -20.85
CA ILE A 169 -5.02 8.84 -19.58
C ILE A 169 -6.52 8.92 -19.86
N GLU A 170 -6.95 9.95 -20.60
CA GLU A 170 -8.37 10.19 -20.87
C GLU A 170 -9.03 9.05 -21.66
N ASN A 171 -8.32 8.44 -22.61
CA ASN A 171 -8.81 7.25 -23.30
C ASN A 171 -8.88 6.05 -22.36
N GLY A 172 -7.98 5.94 -21.37
CA GLY A 172 -8.14 4.99 -20.26
C GLY A 172 -9.48 5.20 -19.55
N THR A 173 -9.71 6.40 -19.03
CA THR A 173 -10.95 6.76 -18.31
C THR A 173 -12.20 6.47 -19.14
N ARG A 174 -12.28 6.97 -20.37
CA ARG A 174 -13.44 6.80 -21.27
C ARG A 174 -13.80 5.33 -21.54
N HIS A 175 -12.81 4.46 -21.72
CA HIS A 175 -13.08 3.03 -21.92
C HIS A 175 -13.48 2.32 -20.61
N LEU A 176 -12.90 2.73 -19.49
CA LEU A 176 -13.12 2.07 -18.19
C LEU A 176 -14.45 2.47 -17.54
N THR A 177 -14.93 3.70 -17.74
CA THR A 177 -16.33 4.07 -17.44
C THR A 177 -17.32 3.52 -18.47
N GLY A 178 -16.86 3.14 -19.66
CA GLY A 178 -17.70 2.78 -20.80
C GLY A 178 -18.35 3.97 -21.51
N HIS A 179 -18.03 5.20 -21.12
CA HIS A 179 -18.58 6.43 -21.67
C HIS A 179 -17.53 7.14 -22.52
N MET A 180 -17.73 7.10 -23.84
CA MET A 180 -16.77 7.63 -24.81
C MET A 180 -16.91 9.14 -25.01
N GLY A 181 -17.99 9.78 -24.55
CA GLY A 181 -18.20 11.22 -24.63
C GLY A 181 -18.18 11.73 -26.07
N LEU A 182 -18.76 10.97 -27.00
CA LEU A 182 -18.95 11.33 -28.41
C LEU A 182 -20.43 11.50 -28.77
N GLU A 183 -21.31 10.79 -28.07
CA GLU A 183 -22.76 10.97 -28.17
C GLU A 183 -23.22 12.07 -27.21
N GLU A 184 -24.28 12.78 -27.59
CA GLU A 184 -24.82 13.88 -26.81
C GLU A 184 -25.30 13.39 -25.42
N GLY A 185 -24.78 14.01 -24.35
CA GLY A 185 -25.11 13.65 -22.98
C GLY A 185 -24.41 12.38 -22.45
N ASP A 186 -23.57 11.71 -23.23
CA ASP A 186 -22.86 10.51 -22.76
C ASP A 186 -21.89 10.82 -21.61
N ASN A 187 -21.09 11.88 -21.74
CA ASN A 187 -20.18 12.35 -20.67
C ASN A 187 -20.93 12.98 -19.47
N LEU A 188 -22.27 13.02 -19.44
CA LEU A 188 -23.02 13.37 -18.23
C LEU A 188 -23.34 12.15 -17.37
N LYS A 189 -23.43 10.97 -18.00
CA LYS A 189 -23.63 9.66 -17.33
C LYS A 189 -22.33 9.20 -16.66
N GLY A 190 -21.20 9.42 -17.31
CA GLY A 190 -19.88 9.15 -16.74
C GLY A 190 -18.76 9.47 -17.70
N GLY A 191 -17.51 9.38 -17.24
CA GLY A 191 -16.34 9.66 -18.06
C GLY A 191 -15.32 10.54 -17.35
N VAL A 192 -14.73 11.46 -18.10
CA VAL A 192 -13.70 12.38 -17.60
C VAL A 192 -14.41 13.57 -16.95
N ALA A 193 -14.18 13.77 -15.66
CA ALA A 193 -14.89 14.79 -14.87
C ALA A 193 -14.31 16.20 -15.08
N PHE A 194 -13.01 16.30 -15.30
CA PHE A 194 -12.30 17.52 -15.67
C PHE A 194 -11.04 17.15 -16.47
N PRO A 195 -10.44 18.08 -17.25
CA PRO A 195 -9.33 17.74 -18.13
C PRO A 195 -8.08 17.25 -17.42
N THR A 196 -7.34 16.35 -18.06
CA THR A 196 -6.08 15.84 -17.50
C THR A 196 -5.04 16.97 -17.41
N GLY A 197 -4.77 17.40 -16.18
CA GLY A 197 -3.69 18.29 -15.79
C GLY A 197 -2.34 17.58 -15.86
N LEU A 198 -1.40 18.21 -16.56
CA LEU A 198 -0.01 17.75 -16.77
C LEU A 198 0.98 18.88 -16.48
N SER A 199 0.69 19.66 -15.44
CA SER A 199 1.44 20.85 -15.01
C SER A 199 2.89 20.48 -14.67
N ARG A 200 3.85 21.25 -15.19
CA ARG A 200 5.29 20.97 -15.03
C ARG A 200 6.03 22.06 -14.27
N ASN A 201 7.00 21.64 -13.46
CA ASN A 201 8.00 22.49 -12.81
C ASN A 201 7.33 23.58 -11.97
N ASN A 202 7.47 24.86 -12.32
CA ASN A 202 6.87 25.97 -11.59
C ASN A 202 5.34 26.07 -11.78
N CYS A 203 4.78 25.48 -12.84
CA CYS A 203 3.32 25.36 -13.01
C CYS A 203 2.80 24.28 -12.05
N ALA A 204 1.92 24.67 -11.13
CA ALA A 204 1.30 23.79 -10.14
C ALA A 204 0.07 23.07 -10.71
N ALA A 205 -0.92 23.82 -11.22
CA ALA A 205 -2.24 23.31 -11.59
C ALA A 205 -2.74 23.85 -12.95
N HIS A 206 -3.84 23.29 -13.45
CA HIS A 206 -4.63 23.76 -14.61
C HIS A 206 -3.91 23.83 -15.97
N TYR A 207 -2.77 23.17 -16.17
CA TYR A 207 -2.16 23.03 -17.51
C TYR A 207 -2.56 21.71 -18.18
N SER A 208 -3.18 21.80 -19.37
CA SER A 208 -3.39 20.65 -20.28
C SER A 208 -3.02 21.09 -21.71
N PRO A 209 -2.46 20.22 -22.57
CA PRO A 209 -2.05 20.64 -23.90
C PRO A 209 -3.27 21.04 -24.76
N ASN A 210 -3.18 22.18 -25.46
CA ASN A 210 -4.10 22.53 -26.54
C ASN A 210 -3.66 21.87 -27.88
N ALA A 211 -4.53 21.88 -28.89
CA ALA A 211 -4.19 21.38 -30.22
C ALA A 211 -2.92 22.06 -30.79
N GLY A 212 -2.04 21.26 -31.40
CA GLY A 212 -0.75 21.75 -31.94
C GLY A 212 0.36 21.93 -30.91
N ASN A 213 0.14 21.58 -29.63
CA ASN A 213 1.19 21.54 -28.62
C ASN A 213 2.34 20.61 -29.02
N LYS A 214 3.58 21.09 -28.88
CA LYS A 214 4.83 20.37 -29.20
C LYS A 214 5.69 20.09 -27.97
N MET A 215 5.12 20.24 -26.78
CA MET A 215 5.84 20.05 -25.53
C MET A 215 6.13 18.56 -25.33
N VAL A 216 7.38 18.24 -25.03
CA VAL A 216 7.87 16.88 -24.76
C VAL A 216 8.30 16.82 -23.30
N LEU A 217 7.94 15.73 -22.62
CA LEU A 217 8.32 15.43 -21.24
C LEU A 217 9.84 15.22 -21.15
N ASP A 218 10.50 15.95 -20.26
CA ASP A 218 11.93 15.84 -19.98
C ASP A 218 12.20 14.93 -18.76
N LYS A 219 13.46 14.53 -18.56
CA LYS A 219 13.89 13.72 -17.42
C LYS A 219 13.91 14.54 -16.13
N ASP A 220 14.28 15.82 -16.22
CA ASP A 220 14.42 16.69 -15.05
C ASP A 220 13.12 17.44 -14.67
N ASP A 221 11.99 17.08 -15.28
CA ASP A 221 10.68 17.62 -14.94
C ASP A 221 10.11 17.11 -13.61
N VAL A 222 9.39 18.00 -12.93
CA VAL A 222 8.43 17.69 -11.86
C VAL A 222 7.02 17.87 -12.41
N MET A 223 6.41 16.78 -12.88
CA MET A 223 5.09 16.80 -13.53
C MET A 223 4.00 16.34 -12.56
N LYS A 224 3.00 17.18 -12.33
CA LYS A 224 1.74 16.79 -11.67
C LYS A 224 0.87 16.10 -12.71
N VAL A 225 0.34 14.93 -12.36
CA VAL A 225 -0.65 14.20 -13.14
C VAL A 225 -1.93 14.21 -12.34
N ASP A 226 -2.90 14.94 -12.85
CA ASP A 226 -4.15 15.30 -12.19
C ASP A 226 -5.30 15.01 -13.17
N PHE A 227 -6.27 14.20 -12.79
CA PHE A 227 -7.39 13.86 -13.69
C PHE A 227 -8.62 13.34 -12.93
N GLY A 228 -9.80 13.88 -13.29
CA GLY A 228 -11.04 13.47 -12.67
C GLY A 228 -11.75 12.34 -13.39
N VAL A 229 -12.38 11.46 -12.61
CA VAL A 229 -13.35 10.46 -13.10
C VAL A 229 -14.70 10.71 -12.44
N HIS A 230 -15.79 10.54 -13.16
CA HIS A 230 -17.12 10.53 -12.54
C HIS A 230 -18.04 9.48 -13.15
N LEU A 231 -19.02 9.03 -12.35
CA LEU A 231 -20.27 8.41 -12.79
C LEU A 231 -21.43 9.17 -12.14
N ASN A 232 -22.52 9.42 -12.87
CA ASN A 232 -23.70 10.15 -12.43
C ASN A 232 -23.40 11.48 -11.70
N GLY A 233 -22.29 12.12 -12.06
CA GLY A 233 -21.79 13.36 -11.44
C GLY A 233 -21.12 13.21 -10.08
N ARG A 234 -20.89 11.99 -9.58
CA ARG A 234 -20.04 11.70 -8.40
C ARG A 234 -18.57 11.73 -8.84
N ILE A 235 -17.86 12.81 -8.50
CA ILE A 235 -16.52 13.08 -9.04
C ILE A 235 -15.45 12.57 -8.06
N VAL A 236 -14.61 11.66 -8.54
CA VAL A 236 -13.33 11.34 -7.91
C VAL A 236 -12.27 12.25 -8.49
N ASP A 237 -11.79 13.12 -7.62
CA ASP A 237 -10.62 13.97 -7.76
C ASP A 237 -9.39 13.33 -7.07
N SER A 238 -8.24 13.27 -7.75
CA SER A 238 -6.99 12.71 -7.21
C SER A 238 -5.77 12.89 -8.14
N ALA A 239 -4.91 13.83 -7.79
CA ALA A 239 -3.59 14.00 -8.39
C ALA A 239 -2.42 13.22 -7.74
N PHE A 240 -1.34 13.08 -8.50
CA PHE A 240 -0.03 12.62 -8.02
C PHE A 240 1.12 13.24 -8.83
N THR A 241 2.29 13.42 -8.21
CA THR A 241 3.49 13.92 -8.90
C THR A 241 4.34 12.78 -9.45
N MET A 242 4.93 12.98 -10.64
CA MET A 242 5.94 12.12 -11.26
C MET A 242 7.24 12.89 -11.49
N THR A 243 8.36 12.21 -11.22
CA THR A 243 9.74 12.67 -11.43
C THR A 243 10.59 11.51 -11.95
N TRP A 244 11.69 11.83 -12.64
CA TRP A 244 12.71 10.85 -13.08
C TRP A 244 14.13 11.19 -12.60
N ASN A 245 14.24 12.23 -11.78
CA ASN A 245 15.44 12.65 -11.08
C ASN A 245 15.18 12.60 -9.57
N PRO A 246 15.94 11.79 -8.78
CA PRO A 246 15.71 11.62 -7.35
C PRO A 246 15.99 12.87 -6.50
N VAL A 247 16.59 13.92 -7.09
CA VAL A 247 16.81 15.21 -6.41
C VAL A 247 15.51 15.84 -5.88
N TYR A 248 14.37 15.46 -6.45
CA TYR A 248 13.04 15.93 -6.05
C TYR A 248 12.33 15.01 -5.05
N ASP A 249 12.91 13.87 -4.66
CA ASP A 249 12.21 12.85 -3.84
C ASP A 249 11.75 13.43 -2.50
N ASN A 250 12.52 14.33 -1.87
CA ASN A 250 12.11 14.97 -0.61
C ASN A 250 11.02 16.04 -0.79
N LEU A 251 10.94 16.71 -1.96
CA LEU A 251 9.81 17.57 -2.31
C LEU A 251 8.53 16.74 -2.47
N LEU A 252 8.62 15.55 -3.08
CA LEU A 252 7.49 14.64 -3.21
C LEU A 252 7.08 14.05 -1.85
N ALA A 253 8.05 13.72 -0.99
CA ALA A 253 7.79 13.24 0.38
C ALA A 253 7.01 14.29 1.20
N ALA A 254 7.50 15.53 1.23
CA ALA A 254 6.87 16.65 1.94
C ALA A 254 5.40 16.84 1.56
N VAL A 255 5.11 16.92 0.25
CA VAL A 255 3.74 17.15 -0.23
C VAL A 255 2.85 15.92 0.02
N LYS A 256 3.38 14.71 -0.17
CA LYS A 256 2.62 13.49 0.11
C LYS A 256 2.27 13.37 1.60
N ASP A 257 3.19 13.72 2.48
CA ASP A 257 2.99 13.69 3.93
C ASP A 257 2.01 14.78 4.39
N ALA A 258 2.14 15.99 3.86
CA ALA A 258 1.20 17.09 4.09
C ALA A 258 -0.23 16.72 3.63
N THR A 259 -0.39 16.10 2.46
CA THR A 259 -1.70 15.59 2.00
C THR A 259 -2.23 14.49 2.91
N ASN A 260 -1.41 13.52 3.32
CA ASN A 260 -1.85 12.48 4.28
C ASN A 260 -2.24 13.07 5.64
N THR A 261 -1.54 14.11 6.10
CA THR A 261 -1.89 14.88 7.30
C THR A 261 -3.24 15.57 7.12
N GLY A 262 -3.47 16.25 6.00
CA GLY A 262 -4.78 16.81 5.67
C GLY A 262 -5.91 15.78 5.68
N ILE A 263 -5.68 14.60 5.06
CA ILE A 263 -6.64 13.49 5.05
C ILE A 263 -6.89 12.97 6.47
N LYS A 264 -5.85 12.86 7.30
CA LYS A 264 -5.94 12.40 8.69
C LYS A 264 -6.78 13.35 9.55
N GLU A 265 -6.48 14.64 9.49
CA GLU A 265 -7.15 15.66 10.32
C GLU A 265 -8.57 16.00 9.82
N ALA A 266 -8.88 15.82 8.53
CA ALA A 266 -10.22 16.02 8.00
C ALA A 266 -11.28 15.12 8.67
N GLY A 267 -12.48 15.63 8.90
CA GLY A 267 -13.58 14.85 9.46
C GLY A 267 -14.78 15.71 9.84
N ILE A 268 -15.92 15.06 10.11
CA ILE A 268 -17.14 15.76 10.53
C ILE A 268 -16.83 16.64 11.76
N ASP A 269 -17.40 17.84 11.78
CA ASP A 269 -17.19 18.88 12.80
C ASP A 269 -15.80 19.53 12.87
N VAL A 270 -14.83 19.11 12.06
CA VAL A 270 -13.49 19.73 11.99
C VAL A 270 -13.56 21.03 11.20
N ARG A 271 -12.87 22.07 11.68
CA ARG A 271 -12.76 23.38 11.01
C ARG A 271 -11.68 23.33 9.94
N VAL A 272 -11.95 23.89 8.76
CA VAL A 272 -11.01 23.84 7.63
C VAL A 272 -9.67 24.53 7.93
N CYS A 273 -9.65 25.59 8.74
CA CYS A 273 -8.40 26.23 9.21
C CYS A 273 -7.47 25.32 10.04
N ASP A 274 -8.01 24.34 10.77
CA ASP A 274 -7.22 23.47 11.64
C ASP A 274 -6.46 22.46 10.77
N ILE A 275 -7.15 21.92 9.76
CA ILE A 275 -6.59 21.07 8.72
C ILE A 275 -5.46 21.83 7.98
N GLY A 276 -5.70 23.07 7.55
CA GLY A 276 -4.68 23.89 6.89
C GLY A 276 -3.48 24.26 7.76
N SER A 277 -3.69 24.38 9.07
CA SER A 277 -2.60 24.58 10.03
C SER A 277 -1.72 23.33 10.16
N ALA A 278 -2.33 22.15 10.25
CA ALA A 278 -1.62 20.87 10.32
C ALA A 278 -0.90 20.53 9.00
N ILE A 279 -1.54 20.77 7.85
CA ILE A 279 -0.93 20.64 6.51
C ILE A 279 0.33 21.51 6.41
N GLN A 280 0.27 22.76 6.89
CA GLN A 280 1.44 23.66 6.84
C GLN A 280 2.56 23.20 7.76
N GLU A 281 2.25 22.77 8.99
CA GLU A 281 3.28 22.27 9.92
C GLU A 281 3.99 21.04 9.35
N ALA A 282 3.26 20.09 8.76
CA ALA A 282 3.84 18.94 8.08
C ALA A 282 4.70 19.38 6.88
N MET A 283 4.14 20.18 5.95
CA MET A 283 4.81 20.61 4.72
C MET A 283 6.11 21.38 4.99
N GLU A 284 6.06 22.39 5.87
CA GLU A 284 7.18 23.32 6.13
C GLU A 284 8.23 22.73 7.09
N SER A 285 8.06 21.49 7.54
CA SER A 285 9.09 20.73 8.27
C SER A 285 10.18 20.14 7.35
N TYR A 286 9.92 20.07 6.03
CA TYR A 286 10.85 19.49 5.05
C TYR A 286 11.67 20.54 4.30
N GLU A 287 12.87 20.16 3.90
CA GLU A 287 13.78 20.92 3.04
C GLU A 287 14.30 20.07 1.87
N VAL A 288 14.59 20.69 0.74
CA VAL A 288 15.12 20.01 -0.46
C VAL A 288 16.41 20.68 -0.93
N GLU A 289 17.44 19.89 -1.21
CA GLU A 289 18.69 20.38 -1.78
C GLU A 289 18.63 20.33 -3.31
N LEU A 290 18.73 21.50 -3.96
CA LEU A 290 18.79 21.63 -5.41
C LEU A 290 20.06 22.39 -5.80
N ASN A 291 20.89 21.81 -6.66
CA ASN A 291 22.14 22.41 -7.15
C ASN A 291 23.11 22.87 -6.04
N GLY A 292 23.16 22.16 -4.91
CA GLY A 292 24.00 22.52 -3.75
C GLY A 292 23.43 23.65 -2.88
N GLN A 293 22.15 24.01 -3.05
CA GLN A 293 21.45 24.97 -2.22
C GLN A 293 20.19 24.34 -1.60
N THR A 294 20.02 24.51 -0.29
CA THR A 294 18.85 24.04 0.45
C THR A 294 17.69 25.03 0.34
N TYR A 295 16.49 24.51 0.05
CA TYR A 295 15.24 25.26 -0.02
C TYR A 295 14.22 24.66 0.95
N PRO A 296 13.61 25.43 1.87
CA PRO A 296 12.45 24.94 2.62
C PRO A 296 11.27 24.73 1.68
N VAL A 297 10.54 23.62 1.84
CA VAL A 297 9.31 23.38 1.07
C VAL A 297 8.21 24.29 1.62
N LYS A 298 7.56 25.07 0.76
CA LYS A 298 6.51 26.01 1.15
C LYS A 298 5.16 25.58 0.59
N ALA A 299 4.13 25.63 1.41
CA ALA A 299 2.76 25.47 0.93
C ALA A 299 2.38 26.63 -0.04
N ILE A 300 1.71 26.31 -1.15
CA ILE A 300 1.21 27.34 -2.09
C ILE A 300 -0.05 27.98 -1.51
N ARG A 301 0.13 29.08 -0.77
CA ARG A 301 -0.90 29.69 0.11
C ARG A 301 -2.18 30.22 -0.57
N ASN A 302 -2.26 30.19 -1.90
CA ASN A 302 -3.44 30.57 -2.68
C ASN A 302 -3.97 29.43 -3.57
N LEU A 303 -3.58 28.19 -3.26
CA LEU A 303 -4.28 26.97 -3.66
C LEU A 303 -4.89 26.32 -2.42
N THR A 304 -5.97 25.57 -2.60
CA THR A 304 -6.78 24.97 -1.52
C THR A 304 -7.51 23.77 -2.06
N GLY A 305 -7.60 22.68 -1.28
CA GLY A 305 -8.60 21.65 -1.55
C GLY A 305 -10.02 22.21 -1.42
N HIS A 306 -11.04 21.39 -1.68
CA HIS A 306 -12.42 21.86 -1.77
C HIS A 306 -13.44 20.76 -1.49
N ASN A 307 -14.68 21.12 -1.15
CA ASN A 307 -15.78 20.17 -1.22
C ASN A 307 -16.18 19.92 -2.69
N ILE A 308 -16.77 18.76 -2.96
CA ILE A 308 -17.22 18.29 -4.27
C ILE A 308 -18.75 18.11 -4.23
N GLY A 309 -19.44 18.73 -5.18
CA GLY A 309 -20.87 18.57 -5.43
C GLY A 309 -21.15 17.67 -6.64
N GLN A 310 -22.41 17.25 -6.81
CA GLN A 310 -22.79 16.42 -7.96
C GLN A 310 -22.71 17.24 -9.26
N TRP A 311 -21.88 16.80 -10.21
CA TRP A 311 -21.46 17.55 -11.42
C TRP A 311 -20.80 18.91 -11.14
N GLN A 312 -20.31 19.15 -9.92
CA GLN A 312 -19.74 20.43 -9.50
C GLN A 312 -18.43 20.19 -8.75
N ILE A 313 -17.29 20.41 -9.43
CA ILE A 313 -15.97 20.13 -8.85
C ILE A 313 -15.68 20.94 -7.58
N HIS A 314 -16.01 22.23 -7.58
CA HIS A 314 -15.89 23.12 -6.41
C HIS A 314 -17.27 23.41 -5.81
N GLY A 315 -17.61 22.75 -4.70
CA GLY A 315 -18.91 22.87 -4.00
C GLY A 315 -19.07 24.13 -3.11
N GLY A 316 -18.07 25.02 -3.08
CA GLY A 316 -18.12 26.32 -2.38
C GLY A 316 -17.42 26.39 -1.01
N LYS A 317 -17.01 25.26 -0.42
CA LYS A 317 -16.09 25.23 0.74
C LYS A 317 -14.66 24.97 0.28
N SER A 318 -13.70 25.71 0.82
CA SER A 318 -12.26 25.51 0.56
C SER A 318 -11.54 24.98 1.79
N VAL A 319 -10.62 24.03 1.59
CA VAL A 319 -9.71 23.47 2.59
C VAL A 319 -8.35 24.16 2.41
N PRO A 320 -7.99 25.13 3.27
CA PRO A 320 -6.71 25.82 3.15
C PRO A 320 -5.55 24.86 3.40
N ILE A 321 -4.39 25.16 2.81
CA ILE A 321 -3.13 24.42 3.04
C ILE A 321 -2.11 25.22 3.85
N VAL A 322 -2.59 26.30 4.49
CA VAL A 322 -1.84 27.21 5.36
C VAL A 322 -2.68 27.57 6.59
N LYS A 323 -2.01 27.93 7.68
CA LYS A 323 -2.67 28.29 8.94
C LYS A 323 -3.50 29.58 8.83
N GLY A 324 -4.59 29.61 9.60
CA GLY A 324 -5.56 30.70 9.60
C GLY A 324 -6.67 30.51 8.55
N GLY A 325 -7.39 31.59 8.24
CA GLY A 325 -8.51 31.56 7.30
C GLY A 325 -9.82 31.06 7.91
N ASP A 326 -10.63 30.41 7.08
CA ASP A 326 -12.03 30.10 7.36
C ASP A 326 -12.23 29.10 8.51
N GLN A 327 -13.21 29.37 9.38
CA GLN A 327 -13.62 28.53 10.50
C GLN A 327 -14.78 27.59 10.16
N THR A 328 -15.30 27.62 8.92
CA THR A 328 -16.31 26.67 8.43
C THR A 328 -15.93 25.23 8.75
N LYS A 329 -16.92 24.44 9.16
CA LYS A 329 -16.78 23.03 9.47
C LYS A 329 -17.10 22.14 8.27
N MET A 330 -16.46 20.98 8.24
CA MET A 330 -16.88 19.86 7.42
C MET A 330 -18.11 19.16 8.03
N GLU A 331 -19.05 18.75 7.19
CA GLU A 331 -20.36 18.20 7.59
C GLU A 331 -20.54 16.73 7.16
N GLU A 332 -21.51 16.04 7.77
CA GLU A 332 -21.87 14.67 7.44
C GLU A 332 -22.44 14.55 6.03
N GLY A 333 -21.96 13.58 5.24
CA GLY A 333 -22.36 13.36 3.86
C GLY A 333 -21.62 14.22 2.83
N GLU A 334 -20.78 15.17 3.25
CA GLU A 334 -19.93 15.92 2.32
C GLU A 334 -18.81 15.05 1.73
N VAL A 335 -18.34 15.47 0.55
CA VAL A 335 -17.21 14.89 -0.17
C VAL A 335 -16.17 15.98 -0.36
N PHE A 336 -14.90 15.68 -0.15
CA PHE A 336 -13.81 16.65 -0.26
C PHE A 336 -12.65 16.12 -1.09
N ALA A 337 -12.14 16.97 -1.99
CA ALA A 337 -10.78 16.90 -2.49
C ALA A 337 -9.83 17.42 -1.41
N ILE A 338 -8.97 16.54 -0.89
CA ILE A 338 -7.85 16.95 -0.02
C ILE A 338 -6.58 16.92 -0.85
N GLU A 339 -6.24 18.07 -1.42
CA GLU A 339 -5.00 18.32 -2.13
C GLU A 339 -4.06 19.24 -1.36
N THR A 340 -2.75 19.06 -1.56
CA THR A 340 -1.74 20.01 -1.10
C THR A 340 -0.70 20.25 -2.17
N PHE A 341 -0.11 21.45 -2.16
CA PHE A 341 0.92 21.87 -3.11
C PHE A 341 2.13 22.43 -2.37
N GLY A 342 3.28 21.79 -2.58
CA GLY A 342 4.58 22.28 -2.10
C GLY A 342 5.35 22.96 -3.21
N SER A 343 6.08 24.02 -2.88
CA SER A 343 6.88 24.82 -3.81
C SER A 343 8.24 25.18 -3.22
N THR A 344 9.29 25.15 -4.05
CA THR A 344 10.61 25.74 -3.72
C THR A 344 10.69 27.26 -3.98
N GLY A 345 9.65 27.82 -4.60
CA GLY A 345 9.56 29.23 -5.03
C GLY A 345 9.04 30.18 -3.95
N LYS A 346 8.02 30.98 -4.30
CA LYS A 346 7.37 31.95 -3.40
C LYS A 346 6.22 31.33 -2.57
N GLY A 347 5.83 30.08 -2.86
CA GLY A 347 4.64 29.47 -2.25
C GLY A 347 3.38 30.26 -2.62
N TYR A 348 3.31 30.74 -3.88
CA TYR A 348 2.19 31.52 -4.40
C TYR A 348 2.15 31.43 -5.92
N VAL A 349 0.98 31.14 -6.48
CA VAL A 349 0.77 31.01 -7.92
C VAL A 349 0.10 32.25 -8.53
N HIS A 350 0.40 32.51 -9.80
CA HIS A 350 -0.30 33.45 -10.66
C HIS A 350 -0.69 32.77 -11.97
N ASP A 351 -1.65 33.34 -12.68
CA ASP A 351 -2.01 32.92 -14.05
C ASP A 351 -0.79 33.06 -14.98
N ASP A 352 -0.54 32.06 -15.81
CA ASP A 352 0.49 32.09 -16.88
C ASP A 352 0.09 31.14 -18.03
N MET A 353 0.82 31.20 -19.15
CA MET A 353 0.66 30.36 -20.33
C MET A 353 -0.73 30.48 -21.01
N GLU A 354 -1.02 29.60 -21.96
CA GLU A 354 -2.30 29.59 -22.68
C GLU A 354 -3.37 28.83 -21.88
N VAL A 355 -4.55 29.44 -21.73
CA VAL A 355 -5.73 28.78 -21.12
C VAL A 355 -6.12 27.52 -21.91
N SER A 356 -6.19 26.39 -21.22
CA SER A 356 -6.71 25.13 -21.75
C SER A 356 -8.03 24.71 -21.10
N HIS A 357 -8.25 25.05 -19.83
CA HIS A 357 -9.40 24.62 -19.01
C HIS A 357 -10.52 25.67 -18.99
N TYR A 358 -11.76 25.21 -19.07
CA TYR A 358 -12.96 26.03 -19.02
C TYR A 358 -14.08 25.26 -18.29
N ALA A 359 -15.00 25.94 -17.60
CA ALA A 359 -16.22 25.32 -17.08
C ALA A 359 -17.41 26.26 -17.26
N LYS A 360 -18.62 25.70 -17.42
CA LYS A 360 -19.83 26.51 -17.37
C LYS A 360 -20.13 26.84 -15.90
N ARG A 361 -20.35 28.11 -15.59
CA ARG A 361 -20.72 28.52 -14.22
C ARG A 361 -22.07 27.95 -13.82
N VAL A 362 -22.15 27.43 -12.60
CA VAL A 362 -23.40 26.92 -12.00
C VAL A 362 -24.44 28.04 -11.88
N ASP A 363 -23.97 29.24 -11.52
CA ASP A 363 -24.75 30.47 -11.35
C ASP A 363 -24.78 31.36 -12.61
N ALA A 364 -24.54 30.78 -13.81
CA ALA A 364 -24.35 31.54 -15.05
C ALA A 364 -25.49 32.55 -15.34
N PRO A 365 -25.16 33.81 -15.67
CA PRO A 365 -26.14 34.86 -15.92
C PRO A 365 -26.91 34.61 -17.23
N LYS A 366 -28.19 34.99 -17.23
CA LYS A 366 -29.07 34.91 -18.43
C LYS A 366 -28.78 36.06 -19.40
N VAL A 367 -27.71 35.93 -20.18
CA VAL A 367 -27.27 36.93 -21.18
C VAL A 367 -27.75 36.58 -22.59
N ALA A 368 -28.30 37.56 -23.30
CA ALA A 368 -28.72 37.41 -24.70
C ALA A 368 -27.51 37.38 -25.66
N LEU A 369 -27.00 36.18 -25.94
CA LEU A 369 -25.91 35.99 -26.90
C LEU A 369 -26.31 36.49 -28.30
N ARG A 370 -25.49 37.36 -28.89
CA ARG A 370 -25.66 37.87 -30.27
C ARG A 370 -24.83 37.10 -31.29
N VAL A 371 -23.71 36.51 -30.86
CA VAL A 371 -22.81 35.72 -31.72
C VAL A 371 -23.40 34.32 -31.92
N SER A 372 -23.58 33.90 -33.18
CA SER A 372 -24.17 32.59 -33.51
C SER A 372 -23.31 31.42 -33.04
N SER A 373 -21.99 31.47 -33.24
CA SER A 373 -21.06 30.44 -32.77
C SER A 373 -21.06 30.28 -31.25
N ALA A 374 -21.26 31.36 -30.49
CA ALA A 374 -21.40 31.29 -29.03
C ALA A 374 -22.67 30.52 -28.60
N LYS A 375 -23.80 30.68 -29.32
CA LYS A 375 -25.03 29.90 -29.07
C LYS A 375 -24.82 28.42 -29.34
N THR A 376 -24.27 28.08 -30.52
CA THR A 376 -23.99 26.69 -30.91
C THR A 376 -23.05 26.03 -29.92
N LEU A 377 -21.98 26.74 -29.51
CA LEU A 377 -21.01 26.22 -28.55
C LEU A 377 -21.61 26.05 -27.15
N LEU A 378 -22.40 27.02 -26.65
CA LEU A 378 -23.06 26.89 -25.34
C LEU A 378 -24.05 25.72 -25.28
N ASN A 379 -24.78 25.48 -26.37
CA ASN A 379 -25.65 24.31 -26.48
C ASN A 379 -24.82 23.03 -26.38
N SER A 380 -23.71 22.92 -27.13
CA SER A 380 -22.81 21.76 -27.06
C SER A 380 -22.19 21.58 -25.68
N ILE A 381 -21.71 22.65 -25.03
CA ILE A 381 -21.14 22.60 -23.68
C ILE A 381 -22.20 22.11 -22.68
N THR A 382 -23.40 22.69 -22.71
CA THR A 382 -24.49 22.33 -21.79
C THR A 382 -24.92 20.87 -21.98
N LYS A 383 -24.95 20.37 -23.22
CA LYS A 383 -25.37 19.01 -23.54
C LYS A 383 -24.31 17.94 -23.29
N ASN A 384 -23.01 18.26 -23.35
CA ASN A 384 -21.93 17.27 -23.21
C ASN A 384 -21.21 17.33 -21.86
N PHE A 385 -21.05 18.52 -21.27
CA PHE A 385 -20.30 18.73 -20.03
C PHE A 385 -21.19 19.24 -18.89
N GLY A 386 -22.29 19.94 -19.22
CA GLY A 386 -23.16 20.53 -18.20
C GLY A 386 -22.41 21.63 -17.46
N THR A 387 -22.04 21.36 -16.20
CA THR A 387 -21.18 22.20 -15.33
C THR A 387 -19.79 21.61 -15.09
N LEU A 388 -19.51 20.40 -15.61
CA LEU A 388 -18.18 19.79 -15.52
C LEU A 388 -17.15 20.62 -16.33
N PRO A 389 -15.90 20.76 -15.84
CA PRO A 389 -14.83 21.37 -16.62
C PRO A 389 -14.48 20.59 -17.91
N PHE A 390 -14.09 21.31 -18.95
CA PHE A 390 -13.69 20.77 -20.24
C PHE A 390 -12.46 21.50 -20.79
N ALA A 391 -11.75 20.86 -21.73
CA ALA A 391 -10.61 21.45 -22.42
C ALA A 391 -10.92 21.73 -23.89
N ARG A 392 -10.12 22.59 -24.52
CA ARG A 392 -10.21 22.86 -25.97
C ARG A 392 -10.16 21.58 -26.82
N ARG A 393 -9.25 20.64 -26.48
CA ARG A 393 -9.17 19.30 -27.10
C ARG A 393 -10.48 18.51 -27.07
N TYR A 394 -11.37 18.76 -26.10
CA TYR A 394 -12.66 18.05 -26.02
C TYR A 394 -13.66 18.63 -27.02
N LEU A 395 -13.60 19.94 -27.26
CA LEU A 395 -14.35 20.59 -28.34
C LEU A 395 -13.82 20.16 -29.72
N ASP A 396 -12.50 20.08 -29.89
CA ASP A 396 -11.86 19.55 -31.10
C ASP A 396 -12.33 18.11 -31.38
N ARG A 397 -12.34 17.25 -30.36
CA ARG A 397 -12.78 15.85 -30.44
C ARG A 397 -14.29 15.68 -30.72
N LEU A 398 -15.12 16.64 -30.31
CA LEU A 398 -16.54 16.72 -30.68
C LEU A 398 -16.76 17.31 -32.09
N GLY A 399 -15.68 17.66 -32.82
CA GLY A 399 -15.74 18.15 -34.19
C GLY A 399 -16.01 19.65 -34.34
N HIS A 400 -15.87 20.45 -33.28
CA HIS A 400 -15.97 21.91 -33.39
C HIS A 400 -14.70 22.49 -34.04
N ASP A 401 -14.86 23.32 -35.07
CA ASP A 401 -13.78 24.14 -35.62
C ASP A 401 -13.98 25.63 -35.28
N LYS A 402 -12.89 26.42 -35.28
CA LYS A 402 -12.89 27.90 -35.19
C LYS A 402 -13.70 28.49 -34.01
N TYR A 403 -13.95 27.70 -32.96
CA TYR A 403 -14.86 28.03 -31.87
C TYR A 403 -14.35 29.11 -30.90
N LEU A 404 -13.07 29.49 -30.96
CA LEU A 404 -12.44 30.42 -30.02
C LEU A 404 -13.17 31.78 -29.91
N LEU A 405 -13.72 32.32 -31.01
CA LEU A 405 -14.54 33.53 -30.95
C LEU A 405 -15.83 33.33 -30.13
N GLY A 406 -16.48 32.17 -30.29
CA GLY A 406 -17.66 31.80 -29.52
C GLY A 406 -17.31 31.59 -28.04
N LEU A 407 -16.22 30.86 -27.77
CA LEU A 407 -15.74 30.59 -26.41
C LEU A 407 -15.37 31.87 -25.66
N ASN A 408 -14.60 32.77 -26.29
CA ASN A 408 -14.26 34.08 -25.73
C ASN A 408 -15.51 34.93 -25.48
N ASN A 409 -16.54 34.85 -26.34
CA ASN A 409 -17.80 35.54 -26.09
C ASN A 409 -18.55 34.99 -24.87
N LEU A 410 -18.58 33.66 -24.67
CA LEU A 410 -19.15 33.03 -23.48
C LEU A 410 -18.41 33.41 -22.19
N VAL A 411 -17.07 33.49 -22.25
CA VAL A 411 -16.23 33.95 -21.13
C VAL A 411 -16.48 35.42 -20.80
N SER A 412 -16.46 36.31 -21.81
CA SER A 412 -16.76 37.74 -21.61
C SER A 412 -18.21 38.02 -21.15
N SER A 413 -19.12 37.07 -21.35
CA SER A 413 -20.52 37.14 -20.88
C SER A 413 -20.72 36.55 -19.48
N GLY A 414 -19.67 36.02 -18.85
CA GLY A 414 -19.73 35.37 -17.53
C GLY A 414 -20.47 34.03 -17.49
N ILE A 415 -20.75 33.41 -18.65
CA ILE A 415 -21.47 32.12 -18.74
C ILE A 415 -20.50 30.94 -18.56
N VAL A 416 -19.30 31.09 -19.11
CA VAL A 416 -18.19 30.14 -18.99
C VAL A 416 -17.06 30.83 -18.24
N GLU A 417 -16.44 30.14 -17.29
CA GLU A 417 -15.22 30.58 -16.64
C GLU A 417 -14.01 29.95 -17.32
N ALA A 418 -12.90 30.68 -17.34
CA ALA A 418 -11.62 30.26 -17.92
C ALA A 418 -10.63 30.02 -16.77
N TYR A 419 -10.02 28.85 -16.72
CA TYR A 419 -9.05 28.48 -15.68
C TYR A 419 -7.66 28.42 -16.32
N PRO A 420 -6.86 29.50 -16.24
CA PRO A 420 -5.49 29.50 -16.73
C PRO A 420 -4.59 28.57 -15.90
N PRO A 421 -3.50 28.05 -16.49
CA PRO A 421 -2.42 27.41 -15.74
C PRO A 421 -1.90 28.29 -14.60
N LEU A 422 -1.75 27.70 -13.41
CA LEU A 422 -1.37 28.41 -12.19
C LEU A 422 0.10 28.14 -11.83
N CYS A 423 0.93 29.18 -11.89
CA CYS A 423 2.40 29.07 -11.83
C CYS A 423 3.03 29.88 -10.70
N ASP A 424 3.96 29.27 -9.96
CA ASP A 424 4.92 29.99 -9.10
C ASP A 424 6.06 30.52 -9.99
N ILE A 425 7.02 31.25 -9.41
CA ILE A 425 8.11 31.91 -10.13
C ILE A 425 8.91 30.92 -10.99
N LYS A 426 9.27 31.36 -12.19
CA LYS A 426 10.09 30.60 -13.14
C LYS A 426 11.37 30.09 -12.49
N GLY A 427 11.65 28.80 -12.65
CA GLY A 427 12.81 28.12 -12.05
C GLY A 427 12.54 27.52 -10.67
N SER A 428 11.36 27.72 -10.08
CA SER A 428 10.90 26.90 -8.96
C SER A 428 10.34 25.55 -9.42
N TYR A 429 10.18 24.63 -8.47
CA TYR A 429 9.55 23.33 -8.67
C TYR A 429 8.39 23.17 -7.71
N THR A 430 7.26 22.69 -8.22
CA THR A 430 6.06 22.40 -7.44
C THR A 430 5.65 20.94 -7.57
N ALA A 431 5.14 20.37 -6.48
CA ALA A 431 4.56 19.03 -6.42
C ALA A 431 3.15 19.09 -5.81
N GLN A 432 2.29 18.15 -6.21
CA GLN A 432 0.90 17.95 -5.74
C GLN A 432 0.68 16.47 -5.39
N PHE A 433 -0.12 16.23 -4.36
CA PHE A 433 -0.74 14.94 -4.06
C PHE A 433 -2.14 15.17 -3.53
N GLU A 434 -3.07 14.28 -3.88
CA GLU A 434 -4.48 14.49 -3.57
C GLU A 434 -5.30 13.21 -3.51
N HIS A 435 -6.32 13.22 -2.65
CA HIS A 435 -7.36 12.19 -2.62
C HIS A 435 -8.75 12.81 -2.35
N THR A 436 -9.76 12.30 -3.05
CA THR A 436 -11.16 12.39 -2.63
C THR A 436 -11.41 11.59 -1.35
N ILE A 437 -12.09 12.21 -0.39
CA ILE A 437 -12.62 11.59 0.83
C ILE A 437 -14.14 11.75 0.92
N LEU A 438 -14.83 10.72 1.42
CA LEU A 438 -16.26 10.70 1.71
C LEU A 438 -16.48 10.77 3.22
N LEU A 439 -17.20 11.78 3.71
CA LEU A 439 -17.52 11.92 5.13
C LEU A 439 -18.81 11.17 5.47
N ARG A 440 -18.75 9.84 5.42
CA ARG A 440 -19.90 8.95 5.70
C ARG A 440 -20.37 9.10 7.16
N PRO A 441 -21.63 8.73 7.49
CA PRO A 441 -22.17 8.85 8.85
C PRO A 441 -21.38 8.07 9.91
N THR A 442 -20.78 6.92 9.53
CA THR A 442 -20.08 5.95 10.40
C THR A 442 -18.57 6.18 10.47
N CYS A 443 -17.95 6.51 9.35
CA CYS A 443 -16.49 6.58 9.13
C CYS A 443 -16.13 7.60 8.05
N LYS A 444 -14.84 7.85 7.86
CA LYS A 444 -14.28 8.59 6.71
C LYS A 444 -13.74 7.57 5.72
N GLU A 445 -14.21 7.59 4.48
CA GLU A 445 -13.71 6.69 3.41
C GLU A 445 -12.86 7.50 2.42
N ALA A 446 -11.55 7.24 2.38
CA ALA A 446 -10.66 7.85 1.39
C ALA A 446 -10.50 6.93 0.16
N SER A 447 -10.45 7.50 -1.05
CA SER A 447 -10.10 6.72 -2.25
C SER A 447 -8.80 5.95 -2.02
N PRO A 448 -8.74 4.61 -2.21
CA PRO A 448 -7.66 3.80 -1.66
C PRO A 448 -6.29 4.28 -2.14
N LYS A 449 -5.32 4.29 -1.22
CA LYS A 449 -3.91 4.47 -1.55
C LYS A 449 -3.56 3.56 -2.72
N ALA A 450 -2.99 4.14 -3.78
CA ALA A 450 -2.48 3.37 -4.90
C ALA A 450 -1.32 2.50 -4.38
N GLY A 451 -1.63 1.23 -4.12
CA GLY A 451 -0.72 0.27 -3.48
C GLY A 451 -0.76 0.33 -1.96
N GLN A 452 -1.53 -0.58 -1.35
CA GLN A 452 -1.06 -1.32 -0.16
C GLN A 452 -0.68 -2.75 -0.57
N THR A 453 0.01 -2.83 -1.71
CA THR A 453 0.68 -4.00 -2.30
C THR A 453 2.13 -3.61 -2.61
N ASP A 454 2.75 -2.92 -1.66
CA ASP A 454 4.14 -2.49 -1.70
C ASP A 454 4.64 -2.40 -0.25
N PHE A 455 5.96 -2.46 -0.10
CA PHE A 455 6.63 -2.42 1.20
C PHE A 455 6.58 -1.04 1.83
N PHE A 456 6.84 -0.96 3.14
CA PHE A 456 7.01 0.31 3.83
C PHE A 456 8.36 0.92 3.47
N TRP A 457 8.42 1.65 2.35
CA TRP A 457 9.65 2.32 1.92
C TRP A 457 10.00 3.50 2.82
N THR A 458 11.18 3.46 3.44
CA THR A 458 11.79 4.59 4.15
C THR A 458 13.09 5.04 3.48
N TYR A 459 13.42 6.31 3.70
CA TYR A 459 14.66 6.96 3.25
C TYR A 459 15.56 7.38 4.41
N THR A 460 15.15 7.09 5.66
CA THR A 460 15.98 7.32 6.87
C THR A 460 17.05 6.23 7.01
N GLU A 461 18.19 6.56 7.64
CA GLU A 461 19.11 5.53 8.14
C GLU A 461 18.39 4.60 9.15
N GLU A 462 18.92 3.38 9.32
CA GLU A 462 18.40 2.44 10.32
C GLU A 462 18.59 2.99 11.76
N PRO A 463 17.62 2.78 12.66
CA PRO A 463 17.56 3.47 13.95
C PRO A 463 18.54 2.91 14.97
N HIS A 464 19.04 1.68 14.79
CA HIS A 464 19.90 1.01 15.76
C HIS A 464 21.27 1.66 15.86
N ARG A 465 21.86 2.08 14.74
CA ARG A 465 23.12 2.86 14.75
C ARG A 465 22.97 4.17 15.50
N THR A 466 21.90 4.91 15.24
CA THR A 466 21.63 6.21 15.88
C THR A 466 21.34 6.04 17.38
N ARG A 467 20.49 5.07 17.74
CA ARG A 467 20.14 4.77 19.13
C ARG A 467 21.33 4.22 19.92
N ARG A 468 22.14 3.32 19.34
CA ARG A 468 23.43 2.87 19.91
C ARG A 468 24.36 4.04 20.23
N GLN A 469 24.49 5.02 19.34
CA GLN A 469 25.32 6.20 19.58
C GLN A 469 24.77 7.07 20.72
N ALA A 470 23.43 7.24 20.80
CA ALA A 470 22.79 7.95 21.90
C ALA A 470 22.97 7.24 23.24
N ILE A 471 22.76 5.92 23.29
CA ILE A 471 22.97 5.08 24.48
C ILE A 471 24.43 5.12 24.94
N ILE A 472 25.42 4.96 24.04
CA ILE A 472 26.85 5.04 24.41
C ILE A 472 27.20 6.42 24.99
N LYS A 473 26.55 7.49 24.52
CA LYS A 473 26.77 8.85 25.00
C LYS A 473 26.14 9.09 26.39
N ALA A 474 24.99 8.48 26.67
CA ALA A 474 24.29 8.60 27.96
C ALA A 474 24.83 7.64 29.03
N HIS A 475 25.09 6.38 28.65
CA HIS A 475 25.50 5.25 29.50
C HIS A 475 26.76 4.58 28.95
N PRO A 476 27.93 5.26 28.94
CA PRO A 476 29.16 4.71 28.36
C PRO A 476 29.58 3.35 28.96
N GLU A 477 29.15 3.05 30.18
CA GLU A 477 29.33 1.78 30.87
C GLU A 477 28.66 0.56 30.21
N VAL A 478 27.64 0.72 29.33
CA VAL A 478 27.03 -0.43 28.62
C VAL A 478 28.07 -1.19 27.79
N THR A 479 29.12 -0.50 27.33
CA THR A 479 30.23 -1.09 26.58
C THR A 479 31.00 -2.15 27.38
N LYS A 480 30.90 -2.16 28.71
CA LYS A 480 31.48 -3.18 29.60
C LYS A 480 30.72 -4.50 29.57
N LEU A 481 29.47 -4.51 29.08
CA LEU A 481 28.69 -5.75 28.90
C LEU A 481 29.19 -6.55 27.69
N CYS A 482 29.85 -5.89 26.72
CA CYS A 482 30.34 -6.49 25.50
C CYS A 482 31.39 -7.59 25.72
N GLY A 483 31.44 -8.55 24.81
CA GLY A 483 32.44 -9.62 24.78
C GLY A 483 31.85 -11.00 25.08
N PRO A 484 32.69 -12.05 25.11
CA PRO A 484 32.20 -13.42 25.08
C PRO A 484 31.48 -13.86 26.36
N GLU A 485 30.62 -14.86 26.19
CA GLU A 485 29.87 -15.55 27.22
C GLU A 485 30.27 -17.04 27.27
N PRO A 486 31.12 -17.45 28.23
CA PRO A 486 31.56 -18.82 28.37
C PRO A 486 30.45 -19.84 28.59
N LEU A 487 29.26 -19.45 29.07
CA LEU A 487 28.13 -20.35 29.28
C LEU A 487 27.61 -20.96 27.96
N THR A 488 27.63 -20.19 26.87
CA THR A 488 27.11 -20.58 25.55
C THR A 488 27.66 -21.92 25.06
N LYS A 489 28.96 -22.17 25.26
CA LYS A 489 29.58 -23.44 24.79
C LYS A 489 29.11 -24.67 25.57
N TYR A 490 28.76 -24.53 26.85
CA TYR A 490 28.26 -25.63 27.67
C TYR A 490 26.79 -25.92 27.36
N LEU A 491 25.98 -24.88 27.13
CA LEU A 491 24.59 -25.04 26.70
C LEU A 491 24.49 -25.71 25.33
N VAL A 492 25.27 -25.25 24.34
CA VAL A 492 25.39 -25.91 23.03
C VAL A 492 25.79 -27.38 23.16
N LEU A 493 26.82 -27.69 23.97
CA LEU A 493 27.24 -29.08 24.18
C LEU A 493 26.12 -29.95 24.78
N ALA A 494 25.36 -29.41 25.75
CA ALA A 494 24.22 -30.11 26.34
C ALA A 494 23.10 -30.36 25.31
N VAL A 495 22.77 -29.36 24.49
CA VAL A 495 21.67 -29.46 23.50
C VAL A 495 22.06 -30.34 22.30
N VAL A 496 23.32 -30.28 21.83
CA VAL A 496 23.86 -31.24 20.85
C VAL A 496 23.81 -32.67 21.40
N THR A 497 24.19 -32.86 22.67
CA THR A 497 24.13 -34.18 23.33
C THR A 497 22.70 -34.69 23.45
N LEU A 498 21.74 -33.82 23.80
CA LEU A 498 20.31 -34.14 23.86
C LEU A 498 19.79 -34.60 22.50
N GLN A 499 20.06 -33.84 21.43
CA GLN A 499 19.66 -34.19 20.07
C GLN A 499 20.21 -35.55 19.62
N ILE A 500 21.52 -35.78 19.80
CA ILE A 500 22.16 -37.06 19.45
C ILE A 500 21.58 -38.22 20.28
N SER A 501 21.26 -37.98 21.56
CA SER A 501 20.64 -38.99 22.43
C SER A 501 19.23 -39.33 21.96
N CYS A 502 18.39 -38.33 21.62
CA CYS A 502 17.06 -38.55 21.08
C CYS A 502 17.09 -39.26 19.71
N ALA A 503 17.99 -38.86 18.81
CA ALA A 503 18.23 -39.52 17.53
C ALA A 503 18.60 -41.01 17.72
N HIS A 504 19.50 -41.30 18.67
CA HIS A 504 19.90 -42.65 19.00
C HIS A 504 18.77 -43.47 19.64
N ILE A 505 17.95 -42.88 20.52
CA ILE A 505 16.80 -43.56 21.15
C ILE A 505 15.75 -43.93 20.09
N LEU A 506 15.43 -43.01 19.17
CA LEU A 506 14.40 -43.20 18.14
C LEU A 506 14.85 -44.03 16.92
N ARG A 507 16.10 -44.53 16.88
CA ARG A 507 16.67 -45.27 15.73
C ARG A 507 15.81 -46.40 15.18
N ASN A 508 15.09 -47.11 16.04
CA ASN A 508 14.25 -48.26 15.69
C ASN A 508 12.75 -47.91 15.67
N THR A 509 12.40 -46.63 15.79
CA THR A 509 11.02 -46.13 15.83
C THR A 509 10.65 -45.58 14.46
N SER A 510 9.46 -45.93 13.95
CA SER A 510 9.00 -45.45 12.64
C SER A 510 8.82 -43.92 12.63
N PRO A 511 9.35 -43.20 11.63
CA PRO A 511 9.13 -41.76 11.45
C PRO A 511 7.67 -41.30 11.45
N LEU A 512 6.76 -42.16 10.98
CA LEU A 512 5.32 -41.88 10.89
C LEU A 512 4.56 -42.15 12.21
N SER A 513 5.25 -42.59 13.25
CA SER A 513 4.63 -42.88 14.55
C SER A 513 4.51 -41.62 15.42
N TRP A 514 3.42 -41.52 16.17
CA TRP A 514 3.20 -40.41 17.11
C TRP A 514 4.35 -40.19 18.12
N PRO A 515 4.96 -41.22 18.74
CA PRO A 515 6.12 -41.01 19.62
C PRO A 515 7.31 -40.35 18.90
N PHE A 516 7.58 -40.72 17.64
CA PHE A 516 8.64 -40.11 16.84
C PHE A 516 8.32 -38.66 16.53
N PHE A 517 7.11 -38.40 15.99
CA PHE A 517 6.68 -37.06 15.58
C PHE A 517 6.60 -36.09 16.78
N LEU A 518 6.00 -36.51 17.89
CA LEU A 518 5.90 -35.68 19.10
C LEU A 518 7.27 -35.40 19.73
N THR A 519 8.20 -36.37 19.70
CA THR A 519 9.57 -36.14 20.16
C THR A 519 10.32 -35.19 19.23
N ALA A 520 10.16 -35.32 17.91
CA ALA A 520 10.75 -34.42 16.91
C ALA A 520 10.17 -33.00 17.00
N TYR A 521 8.88 -32.85 17.32
CA TYR A 521 8.24 -31.54 17.49
C TYR A 521 8.57 -30.91 18.85
N MET A 522 8.26 -31.57 19.97
CA MET A 522 8.35 -30.94 21.30
C MET A 522 9.79 -30.78 21.79
N ILE A 523 10.61 -31.84 21.65
CA ILE A 523 12.01 -31.82 22.09
C ILE A 523 12.90 -31.36 20.93
N GLY A 524 12.74 -32.00 19.77
CA GLY A 524 13.59 -31.78 18.60
C GLY A 524 13.53 -30.36 18.06
N ALA A 525 12.34 -29.84 17.77
CA ALA A 525 12.16 -28.50 17.20
C ALA A 525 12.61 -27.41 18.19
N THR A 526 12.29 -27.56 19.48
CA THR A 526 12.77 -26.67 20.56
C THR A 526 14.29 -26.66 20.66
N ALA A 527 14.94 -27.83 20.65
CA ALA A 527 16.38 -27.93 20.72
C ALA A 527 17.07 -27.43 19.44
N ASN A 528 16.49 -27.61 18.25
CA ASN A 528 17.05 -27.04 17.01
C ASN A 528 16.81 -25.53 16.91
N GLN A 529 15.71 -24.99 17.45
CA GLN A 529 15.53 -23.55 17.67
C GLN A 529 16.62 -22.97 18.59
N ASN A 530 16.92 -23.66 19.70
CA ASN A 530 18.06 -23.28 20.54
C ASN A 530 19.39 -23.29 19.76
N LEU A 531 19.66 -24.32 18.95
CA LEU A 531 20.90 -24.41 18.17
C LEU A 531 20.98 -23.38 17.02
N PHE A 532 19.86 -23.01 16.39
CA PHE A 532 19.81 -21.90 15.44
C PHE A 532 20.26 -20.60 16.11
N LEU A 533 19.72 -20.29 17.29
CA LEU A 533 20.03 -19.07 18.01
C LEU A 533 21.40 -19.13 18.73
N ALA A 534 21.93 -20.32 18.99
CA ALA A 534 23.33 -20.49 19.35
C ALA A 534 24.27 -20.15 18.18
N ILE A 535 23.96 -20.60 16.96
CA ILE A 535 24.75 -20.28 15.75
C ILE A 535 24.69 -18.78 15.44
N HIS A 536 23.55 -18.14 15.71
CA HIS A 536 23.39 -16.69 15.75
C HIS A 536 24.37 -16.00 16.72
N GLU A 537 24.33 -16.34 18.02
CA GLU A 537 25.27 -15.80 19.02
C GLU A 537 26.76 -16.05 18.65
N ILE A 538 27.07 -17.26 18.18
CA ILE A 538 28.43 -17.63 17.77
C ILE A 538 28.89 -16.81 16.53
N SER A 539 27.97 -16.41 15.65
CA SER A 539 28.28 -15.59 14.45
C SER A 539 28.84 -14.21 14.80
N HIS A 540 28.37 -13.64 15.91
CA HIS A 540 28.90 -12.40 16.51
C HIS A 540 30.23 -12.58 17.27
N ASN A 541 30.74 -13.82 17.31
CA ASN A 541 31.91 -14.26 18.08
C ASN A 541 31.71 -14.28 19.60
N LEU A 542 30.48 -14.49 20.08
CA LEU A 542 30.16 -14.38 21.51
C LEU A 542 30.47 -15.66 22.32
N ALA A 543 30.81 -16.79 21.71
CA ALA A 543 31.19 -17.99 22.48
C ALA A 543 32.69 -18.01 22.88
N PHE A 544 33.57 -17.38 22.09
CA PHE A 544 35.03 -17.37 22.32
C PHE A 544 35.67 -16.04 21.90
N LYS A 545 36.82 -15.67 22.49
CA LYS A 545 37.62 -14.52 22.01
C LYS A 545 38.20 -14.70 20.59
N SER A 546 38.40 -15.95 20.15
CA SER A 546 38.96 -16.25 18.83
C SER A 546 37.86 -16.44 17.79
N GLY A 547 37.86 -15.63 16.72
CA GLY A 547 36.91 -15.78 15.62
C GLY A 547 37.00 -17.14 14.92
N PHE A 548 38.21 -17.72 14.81
CA PHE A 548 38.37 -19.08 14.28
C PHE A 548 37.72 -20.14 15.19
N ALA A 549 37.88 -20.02 16.51
CA ALA A 549 37.24 -20.94 17.46
C ALA A 549 35.70 -20.86 17.36
N ASN A 550 35.14 -19.66 17.23
CA ASN A 550 33.70 -19.50 16.97
C ASN A 550 33.27 -20.18 15.65
N ARG A 551 34.00 -19.97 14.54
CA ARG A 551 33.69 -20.63 13.25
C ARG A 551 33.65 -22.16 13.37
N ILE A 552 34.63 -22.78 14.03
CA ILE A 552 34.66 -24.24 14.23
C ILE A 552 33.53 -24.68 15.18
N PHE A 553 33.24 -23.92 16.23
CA PHE A 553 32.18 -24.24 17.17
C PHE A 553 30.77 -24.07 16.58
N ALA A 554 30.57 -23.13 15.65
CA ALA A 554 29.34 -23.02 14.88
C ALA A 554 29.07 -24.27 14.03
N VAL A 555 30.12 -24.85 13.43
CA VAL A 555 30.01 -26.14 12.70
C VAL A 555 29.67 -27.29 13.64
N PHE A 556 30.19 -27.29 14.88
CA PHE A 556 29.78 -28.28 15.90
C PHE A 556 28.31 -28.12 16.32
N ALA A 557 27.86 -26.88 16.58
CA ALA A 557 26.47 -26.56 16.88
C ALA A 557 25.52 -26.91 15.71
N ASN A 558 26.02 -26.90 14.47
CA ASN A 558 25.27 -27.26 13.27
C ASN A 558 25.00 -28.78 13.15
N LEU A 559 25.78 -29.67 13.79
CA LEU A 559 25.68 -31.11 13.52
C LEU A 559 24.26 -31.69 13.68
N PRO A 560 23.48 -31.35 14.74
CA PRO A 560 22.08 -31.79 14.87
C PRO A 560 21.08 -31.22 13.87
N ILE A 561 21.48 -30.26 13.04
CA ILE A 561 20.60 -29.64 12.04
C ILE A 561 20.44 -30.54 10.81
N GLY A 562 21.43 -31.41 10.52
CA GLY A 562 21.42 -32.33 9.38
C GLY A 562 21.70 -31.68 8.02
N ILE A 563 21.96 -30.35 7.97
CA ILE A 563 22.23 -29.59 6.75
C ILE A 563 23.31 -28.53 7.08
N PRO A 564 24.41 -28.42 6.30
CA PRO A 564 25.51 -27.51 6.60
C PRO A 564 25.17 -26.05 6.22
N TYR A 565 24.73 -25.24 7.20
CA TYR A 565 24.29 -23.86 6.95
C TYR A 565 25.06 -22.79 7.74
N SER A 566 25.67 -23.13 8.89
CA SER A 566 26.30 -22.17 9.81
C SER A 566 27.40 -21.31 9.19
N ALA A 567 28.17 -21.87 8.24
CA ALA A 567 29.19 -21.12 7.49
C ALA A 567 28.58 -20.02 6.60
N SER A 568 27.44 -20.30 5.97
CA SER A 568 26.70 -19.39 5.09
C SER A 568 25.86 -18.38 5.90
N PHE A 569 25.29 -18.81 7.02
CA PHE A 569 24.43 -17.98 7.87
C PHE A 569 25.15 -16.70 8.33
N ARG A 570 26.35 -16.85 8.90
CA ARG A 570 27.11 -15.75 9.50
C ARG A 570 27.27 -14.51 8.59
N PRO A 571 27.76 -14.59 7.35
CA PRO A 571 27.89 -13.43 6.47
C PRO A 571 26.56 -12.78 6.04
N TYR A 572 25.50 -13.56 5.79
CA TYR A 572 24.16 -12.99 5.52
C TYR A 572 23.64 -12.24 6.76
N HIS A 573 23.67 -12.89 7.93
CA HIS A 573 23.24 -12.33 9.21
C HIS A 573 23.97 -11.03 9.58
N LEU A 574 25.30 -11.01 9.43
CA LEU A 574 26.08 -9.79 9.67
C LEU A 574 25.84 -8.69 8.61
N THR A 575 25.34 -9.04 7.43
CA THR A 575 24.91 -8.07 6.41
C THR A 575 23.54 -7.48 6.76
N HIS A 576 22.60 -8.31 7.22
CA HIS A 576 21.29 -7.91 7.74
C HIS A 576 21.45 -6.85 8.85
N HIS A 577 22.25 -7.10 9.90
CA HIS A 577 22.54 -6.09 10.94
C HIS A 577 23.17 -4.78 10.47
N LYS A 578 23.81 -4.74 9.29
CA LYS A 578 24.46 -3.52 8.75
C LYS A 578 23.68 -2.84 7.64
N SER A 579 22.66 -3.51 7.12
CA SER A 579 21.94 -3.16 5.90
C SER A 579 20.46 -3.47 6.08
N LEU A 580 19.95 -3.33 7.31
CA LEU A 580 18.60 -3.71 7.70
C LEU A 580 17.57 -3.06 6.78
N GLY A 581 16.70 -3.86 6.19
CA GLY A 581 15.69 -3.38 5.24
C GLY A 581 16.24 -2.90 3.89
N VAL A 582 17.53 -2.98 3.58
CA VAL A 582 18.06 -2.57 2.27
C VAL A 582 17.72 -3.63 1.21
N ASP A 583 16.93 -3.24 0.21
CA ASP A 583 16.48 -4.14 -0.84
C ASP A 583 17.67 -4.69 -1.66
N GLY A 584 17.69 -6.00 -1.88
CA GLY A 584 18.81 -6.69 -2.54
C GLY A 584 20.06 -6.94 -1.67
N LEU A 585 20.14 -6.42 -0.44
CA LEU A 585 21.23 -6.70 0.51
C LEU A 585 20.76 -7.41 1.80
N ASP A 586 19.57 -7.09 2.29
CA ASP A 586 18.92 -7.81 3.38
C ASP A 586 18.13 -9.00 2.82
N THR A 587 18.65 -10.21 3.04
CA THR A 587 18.04 -11.45 2.54
C THR A 587 16.80 -11.89 3.31
N ASP A 588 16.53 -11.26 4.46
CA ASP A 588 15.43 -11.64 5.32
C ASP A 588 14.14 -10.93 4.90
N LEU A 589 14.26 -9.91 4.04
CA LEU A 589 13.15 -9.31 3.32
C LEU A 589 12.51 -10.31 2.34
N PRO A 590 11.18 -10.47 2.32
CA PRO A 590 10.50 -11.15 1.23
C PRO A 590 10.60 -10.34 -0.06
N THR A 591 10.61 -11.06 -1.18
CA THR A 591 10.50 -10.49 -2.52
C THR A 591 9.05 -10.08 -2.80
N ALA A 592 8.86 -9.11 -3.72
CA ALA A 592 7.51 -8.76 -4.20
C ALA A 592 6.79 -9.97 -4.83
N PHE A 593 7.54 -10.93 -5.41
CA PHE A 593 6.97 -12.18 -5.93
C PHE A 593 6.38 -13.03 -4.80
N GLU A 594 7.14 -13.31 -3.74
CA GLU A 594 6.61 -14.02 -2.56
C GLU A 594 5.36 -13.34 -2.00
N ALA A 595 5.39 -12.01 -1.86
CA ALA A 595 4.28 -11.25 -1.32
C ALA A 595 3.02 -11.29 -2.20
N VAL A 596 3.12 -11.18 -3.53
CA VAL A 596 1.96 -11.31 -4.43
C VAL A 596 1.28 -12.67 -4.32
N PHE A 597 2.03 -13.76 -4.13
CA PHE A 597 1.46 -15.12 -4.14
C PHE A 597 1.09 -15.67 -2.76
N LEU A 598 1.75 -15.22 -1.70
CA LEU A 598 1.58 -15.78 -0.36
C LEU A 598 0.73 -14.90 0.57
N ASP A 599 0.38 -13.67 0.17
CA ASP A 599 -0.35 -12.75 1.06
C ASP A 599 -1.87 -12.98 1.11
N SER A 600 -2.24 -14.18 1.57
CA SER A 600 -3.60 -14.61 1.89
C SER A 600 -3.55 -15.51 3.12
N VAL A 601 -4.66 -15.79 3.80
CA VAL A 601 -4.65 -16.67 4.99
C VAL A 601 -3.99 -18.03 4.70
N LEU A 602 -4.30 -18.64 3.54
CA LEU A 602 -3.67 -19.91 3.12
C LEU A 602 -2.19 -19.74 2.73
N GLY A 603 -1.85 -18.66 2.03
CA GLY A 603 -0.47 -18.38 1.63
C GLY A 603 0.44 -18.05 2.81
N LYS A 604 -0.07 -17.34 3.83
CA LYS A 604 0.64 -17.01 5.07
C LYS A 604 0.76 -18.23 5.98
N ALA A 605 -0.26 -19.08 6.06
CA ALA A 605 -0.15 -20.39 6.70
C ALA A 605 0.91 -21.28 6.01
N PHE A 606 0.97 -21.28 4.68
CA PHE A 606 2.02 -21.96 3.92
C PHE A 606 3.40 -21.36 4.21
N PHE A 607 3.54 -20.02 4.16
CA PHE A 607 4.78 -19.32 4.49
C PHE A 607 5.30 -19.70 5.88
N ALA A 608 4.46 -19.58 6.91
CA ALA A 608 4.84 -19.92 8.30
C ALA A 608 5.08 -21.43 8.52
N THR A 609 4.50 -22.31 7.71
CA THR A 609 4.76 -23.77 7.76
C THR A 609 6.10 -24.13 7.12
N PHE A 610 6.47 -23.47 6.02
CA PHE A 610 7.67 -23.75 5.23
C PHE A 610 8.76 -22.68 5.40
N GLN A 611 8.69 -21.88 6.48
CA GLN A 611 9.45 -20.66 6.69
C GLN A 611 10.96 -20.88 6.58
N ILE A 612 11.47 -21.98 7.16
CA ILE A 612 12.88 -22.37 7.07
C ILE A 612 13.39 -22.51 5.62
N LEU A 613 12.53 -22.91 4.68
CA LEU A 613 12.90 -23.03 3.26
C LEU A 613 13.03 -21.66 2.60
N PHE A 614 12.22 -20.68 2.98
CA PHE A 614 12.34 -19.31 2.48
C PHE A 614 13.66 -18.68 2.98
N TYR A 615 13.97 -18.80 4.28
CA TYR A 615 15.25 -18.32 4.83
C TYR A 615 16.47 -19.07 4.28
N ALA A 616 16.34 -20.35 3.92
CA ALA A 616 17.43 -21.11 3.30
C ALA A 616 17.64 -20.78 1.81
N LEU A 617 16.55 -20.65 1.03
CA LEU A 617 16.60 -20.55 -0.43
C LEU A 617 16.62 -19.11 -0.94
N ARG A 618 15.95 -18.15 -0.28
CA ARG A 618 15.90 -16.75 -0.72
C ARG A 618 17.28 -16.10 -0.83
N PRO A 619 18.24 -16.31 0.11
CA PRO A 619 19.59 -15.79 -0.05
C PRO A 619 20.23 -16.21 -1.38
N MET A 620 20.03 -17.48 -1.81
CA MET A 620 20.57 -18.00 -3.06
C MET A 620 19.96 -17.35 -4.32
N MET A 621 18.81 -16.69 -4.20
CA MET A 621 18.10 -16.00 -5.29
C MET A 621 18.36 -14.49 -5.30
N VAL A 622 18.61 -13.88 -4.13
CA VAL A 622 18.82 -12.42 -4.00
C VAL A 622 20.28 -12.04 -4.28
N TYR A 623 21.25 -12.62 -3.57
CA TYR A 623 22.66 -12.54 -3.94
C TYR A 623 23.46 -13.70 -3.34
N GLN A 624 24.34 -14.30 -4.15
CA GLN A 624 25.13 -15.46 -3.74
C GLN A 624 26.48 -15.04 -3.15
N LEU A 625 26.88 -15.71 -2.08
CA LEU A 625 28.21 -15.55 -1.47
C LEU A 625 29.25 -16.48 -2.13
N PRO A 626 30.52 -16.05 -2.22
CA PRO A 626 31.60 -16.92 -2.68
C PRO A 626 31.86 -18.06 -1.68
N LEU A 627 31.99 -19.29 -2.18
CA LEU A 627 32.34 -20.44 -1.37
C LEU A 627 33.80 -20.32 -0.87
N THR A 628 33.99 -20.50 0.44
CA THR A 628 35.30 -20.39 1.09
C THR A 628 35.68 -21.69 1.83
N LYS A 629 36.92 -21.78 2.31
CA LYS A 629 37.45 -22.97 3.02
C LYS A 629 36.59 -23.40 4.21
N ILE A 630 35.93 -22.46 4.92
CA ILE A 630 35.02 -22.81 6.04
C ILE A 630 33.70 -23.40 5.57
N HIS A 631 33.19 -23.04 4.38
CA HIS A 631 32.01 -23.68 3.78
C HIS A 631 32.33 -25.13 3.42
N ALA A 632 33.47 -25.38 2.75
CA ALA A 632 33.92 -26.73 2.44
C ALA A 632 34.10 -27.58 3.71
N PHE A 633 34.69 -27.01 4.77
CA PHE A 633 34.81 -27.69 6.07
C PHE A 633 33.44 -27.99 6.70
N ASN A 634 32.49 -27.05 6.71
CA ASN A 634 31.14 -27.27 7.25
C ASN A 634 30.42 -28.40 6.50
N ILE A 635 30.53 -28.45 5.16
CA ILE A 635 29.93 -29.50 4.33
C ILE A 635 30.56 -30.86 4.65
N VAL A 636 31.90 -30.96 4.66
CA VAL A 636 32.59 -32.23 4.95
C VAL A 636 32.33 -32.71 6.37
N ALA A 637 32.30 -31.81 7.35
CA ALA A 637 32.00 -32.14 8.75
C ALA A 637 30.56 -32.64 8.92
N GLN A 638 29.58 -31.96 8.31
CA GLN A 638 28.18 -32.36 8.38
C GLN A 638 27.94 -33.71 7.68
N LEU A 639 28.37 -33.85 6.42
CA LEU A 639 28.21 -35.12 5.68
C LEU A 639 28.95 -36.29 6.34
N GLY A 640 30.12 -36.02 6.94
CA GLY A 640 30.86 -37.02 7.73
C GLY A 640 30.10 -37.43 8.99
N PHE A 641 29.53 -36.48 9.72
CA PHE A 641 28.69 -36.74 10.89
C PHE A 641 27.42 -37.51 10.52
N ASP A 642 26.69 -37.07 9.49
CA ASP A 642 25.45 -37.70 9.02
C ASP A 642 25.71 -39.14 8.55
N TYR A 643 26.81 -39.37 7.81
CA TYR A 643 27.25 -40.71 7.42
C TYR A 643 27.52 -41.60 8.64
N LEU A 644 28.25 -41.10 9.64
CA LEU A 644 28.54 -41.85 10.87
C LEU A 644 27.25 -42.13 11.66
N LEU A 645 26.34 -41.15 11.77
CA LEU A 645 25.05 -41.31 12.42
C LEU A 645 24.20 -42.37 11.74
N VAL A 646 24.06 -42.34 10.41
CA VAL A 646 23.33 -43.37 9.66
C VAL A 646 24.00 -44.74 9.79
N LYS A 647 25.33 -44.80 9.81
CA LYS A 647 26.08 -46.06 9.94
C LYS A 647 25.93 -46.73 11.30
N TYR A 648 25.87 -45.96 12.39
CA TYR A 648 25.84 -46.50 13.76
C TYR A 648 24.47 -46.42 14.45
N ALA A 649 23.56 -45.56 13.96
CA ALA A 649 22.21 -45.36 14.49
C ALA A 649 21.09 -45.40 13.42
N GLY A 650 21.40 -45.74 12.16
CA GLY A 650 20.40 -45.96 11.12
C GLY A 650 19.76 -44.69 10.54
N GLY A 651 19.04 -44.86 9.43
CA GLY A 651 18.43 -43.74 8.69
C GLY A 651 17.39 -42.94 9.50
N ASN A 652 16.66 -43.59 10.40
CA ASN A 652 15.67 -42.92 11.26
C ASN A 652 16.31 -41.90 12.21
N ALA A 653 17.55 -42.12 12.66
CA ALA A 653 18.26 -41.16 13.52
C ALA A 653 18.57 -39.85 12.76
N LEU A 654 19.01 -39.94 11.51
CA LEU A 654 19.19 -38.76 10.65
C LEU A 654 17.84 -38.11 10.29
N TRP A 655 16.81 -38.91 10.03
CA TRP A 655 15.47 -38.38 9.76
C TRP A 655 14.88 -37.62 10.95
N TYR A 656 15.15 -38.05 12.18
CA TYR A 656 14.78 -37.31 13.39
C TYR A 656 15.40 -35.92 13.41
N LEU A 657 16.70 -35.80 13.10
CA LEU A 657 17.39 -34.50 13.05
C LEU A 657 16.83 -33.59 11.95
N ILE A 658 16.68 -34.10 10.72
CA ILE A 658 16.13 -33.34 9.59
C ILE A 658 14.68 -32.88 9.87
N MET A 659 13.84 -33.77 10.41
CA MET A 659 12.46 -33.42 10.73
C MET A 659 12.37 -32.44 11.91
N SER A 660 13.27 -32.55 12.90
CA SER A 660 13.40 -31.56 13.98
C SER A 660 13.79 -30.19 13.45
N SER A 661 14.72 -30.10 12.49
CA SER A 661 15.11 -28.85 11.82
C SER A 661 14.00 -28.24 10.97
N PHE A 662 13.23 -29.06 10.26
CA PHE A 662 12.06 -28.59 9.52
C PHE A 662 11.03 -28.00 10.47
N LEU A 663 10.59 -28.79 11.45
CA LEU A 663 9.59 -28.39 12.44
C LEU A 663 10.04 -27.20 13.29
N ALA A 664 11.35 -27.05 13.54
CA ALA A 664 11.93 -25.89 14.22
C ALA A 664 11.56 -24.58 13.51
N GLY A 665 11.63 -24.52 12.18
CA GLY A 665 11.21 -23.36 11.39
C GLY A 665 9.89 -23.57 10.63
N SER A 666 8.94 -24.25 11.26
CA SER A 666 7.52 -24.33 10.87
C SER A 666 6.65 -23.61 11.91
N LEU A 667 5.37 -24.02 12.07
CA LEU A 667 4.41 -23.49 13.07
C LEU A 667 4.75 -23.85 14.55
N HIS A 668 6.03 -23.76 14.93
CA HIS A 668 6.50 -23.99 16.30
C HIS A 668 6.51 -22.67 17.09
N PRO A 669 6.14 -22.63 18.40
CA PRO A 669 6.09 -21.39 19.19
C PRO A 669 7.34 -20.51 19.12
N CYS A 670 8.54 -21.12 19.15
CA CYS A 670 9.79 -20.36 19.08
C CYS A 670 10.14 -19.90 17.64
N ALA A 671 9.47 -20.42 16.60
CA ALA A 671 9.67 -20.00 15.21
C ALA A 671 9.00 -18.67 14.87
N ALA A 672 8.19 -18.13 15.78
CA ALA A 672 7.58 -16.83 15.60
C ALA A 672 8.61 -15.69 15.53
N HIS A 673 9.81 -15.85 16.10
CA HIS A 673 10.83 -14.80 16.18
C HIS A 673 11.17 -14.22 14.79
N PHE A 674 11.42 -15.11 13.80
CA PHE A 674 11.59 -14.78 12.38
C PHE A 674 10.52 -13.87 11.77
N ILE A 675 9.31 -13.82 12.34
CA ILE A 675 8.23 -12.90 11.94
C ILE A 675 8.15 -11.72 12.92
N ALA A 676 8.08 -12.00 14.23
CA ALA A 676 7.95 -11.05 15.32
C ALA A 676 8.98 -9.91 15.23
N GLU A 677 10.22 -10.26 14.91
CA GLU A 677 11.37 -9.37 15.00
C GLU A 677 11.30 -8.18 14.03
N HIS A 678 10.81 -8.38 12.81
CA HIS A 678 10.93 -7.38 11.73
C HIS A 678 9.68 -7.15 10.88
N TYR A 679 8.59 -7.88 11.09
CA TYR A 679 7.30 -7.54 10.46
C TYR A 679 6.58 -6.45 11.25
N VAL A 680 5.96 -5.51 10.53
CA VAL A 680 5.21 -4.41 11.12
C VAL A 680 3.81 -4.93 11.51
N PHE A 681 3.63 -5.21 12.79
CA PHE A 681 2.34 -5.65 13.37
C PHE A 681 1.45 -4.50 13.84
N GLN A 682 1.99 -3.29 13.92
CA GLN A 682 1.22 -2.13 14.35
C GLN A 682 0.25 -1.74 13.25
N ARG A 683 -1.06 -1.88 13.50
CA ARG A 683 -2.08 -1.32 12.62
C ARG A 683 -1.80 0.16 12.45
N LEU A 684 -1.64 0.62 11.21
CA LEU A 684 -1.45 2.04 10.89
C LEU A 684 -2.69 2.92 11.19
N THR A 685 -3.71 2.35 11.83
CA THR A 685 -4.84 3.06 12.45
C THR A 685 -4.62 3.38 13.95
N ASN A 686 -3.67 2.74 14.63
CA ASN A 686 -3.50 2.84 16.10
C ASN A 686 -2.12 3.38 16.53
N LEU A 687 -1.87 4.66 16.25
CA LEU A 687 -0.85 5.47 16.96
C LEU A 687 -1.47 6.42 17.99
N SER A 688 -2.73 6.16 18.39
CA SER A 688 -3.44 6.86 19.46
C SER A 688 -4.39 5.93 20.23
N THR A 689 -3.86 4.90 20.90
CA THR A 689 -4.41 4.33 22.17
C THR A 689 -3.59 3.12 22.64
N THR A 690 -2.85 3.28 23.73
CA THR A 690 -2.49 2.16 24.62
C THR A 690 -2.29 2.68 26.04
N SER A 691 -3.40 2.84 26.77
CA SER A 691 -3.38 3.06 28.22
C SER A 691 -4.58 2.39 28.88
N SER A 692 -4.63 1.06 28.83
CA SER A 692 -5.51 0.28 29.70
C SER A 692 -4.94 -1.12 30.01
N SER A 693 -4.21 -1.24 31.12
CA SER A 693 -4.17 -2.44 31.96
C SER A 693 -3.56 -2.13 33.33
N THR A 694 -4.43 -1.87 34.31
CA THR A 694 -4.17 -1.83 35.77
C THR A 694 -3.19 -0.79 36.36
N VAL A 695 -3.56 -0.28 37.55
CA VAL A 695 -3.03 0.92 38.24
C VAL A 695 -2.50 0.51 39.63
N PRO A 696 -1.35 1.03 40.11
CA PRO A 696 -1.41 2.10 41.13
C PRO A 696 -0.56 3.35 40.84
N LYS A 697 -1.03 4.48 41.40
CA LYS A 697 -0.51 5.85 41.31
C LYS A 697 0.92 6.04 41.84
N SER A 698 1.73 6.89 41.18
CA SER A 698 2.32 8.09 41.81
C SER A 698 2.89 9.13 40.81
N THR A 699 2.87 10.40 41.25
CA THR A 699 3.78 11.52 40.85
C THR A 699 3.98 11.90 39.37
N THR A 700 3.19 12.90 38.96
CA THR A 700 3.57 14.06 38.10
C THR A 700 5.00 14.14 37.54
N SER A 701 5.12 14.07 36.21
CA SER A 701 6.11 14.81 35.44
C SER A 701 5.45 15.44 34.19
N LYS A 702 6.11 16.40 33.54
CA LYS A 702 5.51 17.26 32.51
C LYS A 702 5.46 16.56 31.15
N SER A 703 4.29 16.57 30.51
CA SER A 703 4.13 16.15 29.11
C SER A 703 5.00 17.00 28.18
N THR A 704 5.76 16.34 27.32
CA THR A 704 6.46 16.94 26.17
C THR A 704 5.78 16.44 24.90
N ASN A 705 5.53 17.34 23.95
CA ASN A 705 4.75 17.06 22.75
C ASN A 705 5.37 15.94 21.91
N SER A 706 4.61 14.90 21.60
CA SER A 706 5.01 13.81 20.70
C SER A 706 4.96 14.27 19.24
N LYS A 707 6.12 14.55 18.65
CA LYS A 707 6.31 14.61 17.20
C LYS A 707 6.70 13.22 16.66
N ASP A 708 6.36 12.98 15.39
CA ASP A 708 6.96 12.00 14.46
C ASP A 708 7.58 10.74 15.07
N VAL A 709 6.79 9.66 15.16
CA VAL A 709 7.30 8.32 15.45
C VAL A 709 7.49 7.56 14.13
N PRO A 710 8.73 7.28 13.68
CA PRO A 710 8.98 6.48 12.48
C PRO A 710 8.33 5.09 12.58
N THR A 711 7.91 4.52 11.45
CA THR A 711 7.35 3.16 11.43
C THR A 711 8.36 2.18 12.04
N PRO A 712 8.01 1.48 13.13
CA PRO A 712 8.96 0.61 13.82
C PRO A 712 9.29 -0.61 12.95
N GLU A 713 10.58 -0.83 12.71
CA GLU A 713 11.09 -1.93 11.87
C GLU A 713 11.73 -3.09 12.65
N THR A 714 11.83 -2.94 13.98
CA THR A 714 12.38 -3.95 14.88
C THR A 714 11.56 -3.98 16.16
N TYR A 715 11.05 -5.15 16.52
CA TYR A 715 10.24 -5.37 17.73
C TYR A 715 10.96 -6.32 18.68
N SER A 716 10.91 -6.02 19.97
CA SER A 716 11.40 -6.94 21.00
C SER A 716 10.29 -7.93 21.45
N TYR A 717 10.63 -8.93 22.24
CA TYR A 717 9.77 -9.89 22.91
C TYR A 717 10.38 -10.18 24.27
N TYR A 718 9.63 -9.95 25.36
CA TYR A 718 10.14 -10.13 26.73
C TYR A 718 9.51 -11.34 27.46
N GLY A 719 8.79 -12.19 26.73
CA GLY A 719 8.08 -13.34 27.31
C GLY A 719 8.98 -14.56 27.62
N PRO A 720 8.40 -15.62 28.22
CA PRO A 720 9.15 -16.72 28.81
C PRO A 720 9.92 -17.60 27.82
N LEU A 721 9.59 -17.58 26.52
CA LEU A 721 10.28 -18.41 25.52
C LEU A 721 11.73 -17.97 25.26
N ASN A 722 12.11 -16.76 25.68
CA ASN A 722 13.50 -16.24 25.66
C ASN A 722 14.50 -17.18 26.35
N ILE A 723 14.07 -17.87 27.42
CA ILE A 723 14.89 -18.82 28.18
C ILE A 723 15.39 -19.98 27.28
N LEU A 724 14.61 -20.37 26.28
CA LEU A 724 14.93 -21.44 25.34
C LEU A 724 15.74 -20.94 24.13
N THR A 725 15.84 -19.63 23.94
CA THR A 725 16.19 -18.97 22.68
C THR A 725 17.25 -17.88 22.84
N TYR A 726 18.18 -18.07 23.81
CA TYR A 726 19.30 -17.15 24.05
C TYR A 726 18.85 -15.68 24.17
N ASN A 727 17.74 -15.42 24.86
CA ASN A 727 17.18 -14.08 25.03
C ASN A 727 17.07 -13.25 23.73
N VAL A 728 16.99 -13.87 22.54
CA VAL A 728 17.02 -13.13 21.25
C VAL A 728 15.88 -12.12 21.14
N GLY A 729 14.75 -12.37 21.82
CA GLY A 729 13.64 -11.43 21.92
C GLY A 729 14.02 -10.06 22.50
N TYR A 730 15.15 -9.90 23.18
CA TYR A 730 15.74 -8.57 23.43
C TYR A 730 16.39 -8.03 22.12
N HIS A 731 15.58 -7.93 21.07
CA HIS A 731 16.05 -7.86 19.68
C HIS A 731 16.45 -6.44 19.27
N ASN A 732 15.76 -5.43 19.78
CA ASN A 732 16.22 -4.04 19.66
C ASN A 732 17.56 -3.85 20.36
N GLU A 733 17.70 -4.38 21.57
CA GLU A 733 18.93 -4.36 22.36
C GLU A 733 20.07 -5.11 21.67
N HIS A 734 19.74 -6.26 21.05
CA HIS A 734 20.68 -7.05 20.26
C HIS A 734 21.15 -6.32 19.00
N HIS A 735 20.24 -5.73 18.21
CA HIS A 735 20.61 -4.94 17.03
C HIS A 735 21.38 -3.67 17.39
N ASP A 736 21.03 -3.03 18.51
CA ASP A 736 21.77 -1.88 19.04
C ASP A 736 23.16 -2.28 19.52
N PHE A 737 23.33 -3.45 20.14
CA PHE A 737 24.62 -3.90 20.66
C PHE A 737 24.91 -5.38 20.35
N PRO A 738 25.20 -5.77 19.09
CA PRO A 738 25.42 -7.18 18.71
C PRO A 738 26.71 -7.81 19.29
N ALA A 739 27.43 -7.06 20.12
CA ALA A 739 28.61 -7.51 20.87
C ALA A 739 28.29 -7.81 22.35
N VAL A 740 27.08 -7.51 22.82
CA VAL A 740 26.58 -7.89 24.16
C VAL A 740 25.94 -9.27 24.05
N PRO A 741 26.38 -10.26 24.86
CA PRO A 741 25.84 -11.61 24.79
C PRO A 741 24.48 -11.72 25.46
N TRP A 742 23.72 -12.74 25.07
CA TRP A 742 22.37 -13.05 25.56
C TRP A 742 22.16 -12.96 27.08
N THR A 743 23.15 -13.38 27.88
CA THR A 743 23.10 -13.33 29.36
C THR A 743 23.02 -11.91 29.91
N ARG A 744 23.41 -10.91 29.11
CA ARG A 744 23.55 -9.50 29.50
C ARG A 744 22.61 -8.56 28.74
N LEU A 745 21.85 -9.05 27.75
CA LEU A 745 20.80 -8.26 27.08
C LEU A 745 19.74 -7.72 28.06
N PRO A 746 19.27 -8.48 29.08
CA PRO A 746 18.37 -7.91 30.09
C PRO A 746 19.00 -6.76 30.89
N VAL A 747 20.29 -6.89 31.22
CA VAL A 747 21.05 -5.86 31.95
C VAL A 747 21.26 -4.62 31.07
N LEU A 748 21.51 -4.80 29.78
CA LEU A 748 21.59 -3.71 28.81
C LEU A 748 20.27 -2.94 28.73
N ARG A 749 19.13 -3.65 28.66
CA ARG A 749 17.81 -3.02 28.71
C ARG A 749 17.64 -2.23 30.00
N ASP A 750 17.88 -2.86 31.16
CA ASP A 750 17.73 -2.24 32.49
C ASP A 750 18.62 -1.00 32.69
N MET A 751 19.78 -0.94 32.02
CA MET A 751 20.71 0.19 32.08
C MET A 751 20.35 1.37 31.17
N ALA A 752 19.53 1.15 30.14
CA ALA A 752 19.19 2.15 29.12
C ALA A 752 17.68 2.16 28.80
N ARG A 753 16.85 1.97 29.83
CA ARG A 753 15.39 1.77 29.71
C ARG A 753 14.68 2.91 29.00
N GLU A 754 15.16 4.14 29.17
CA GLU A 754 14.66 5.33 28.49
C GLU A 754 14.78 5.28 26.97
N PHE A 755 15.60 4.36 26.42
CA PHE A 755 15.72 4.12 24.97
C PHE A 755 14.92 2.91 24.48
N TYR A 756 14.38 2.08 25.38
CA TYR A 756 13.74 0.79 25.06
C TYR A 756 12.28 0.67 25.51
N ASP A 757 11.87 1.30 26.60
CA ASP A 757 10.53 1.12 27.18
C ASP A 757 9.40 1.74 26.32
N GLU A 758 9.71 2.68 25.42
CA GLU A 758 8.77 3.23 24.42
C GLU A 758 8.78 2.46 23.07
N LEU A 759 9.72 1.52 22.88
CA LEU A 759 9.77 0.72 21.65
C LEU A 759 8.73 -0.40 21.66
N PRO A 760 8.15 -0.74 20.50
CA PRO A 760 7.13 -1.77 20.45
C PRO A 760 7.74 -3.15 20.67
N HIS A 761 6.96 -4.00 21.31
CA HIS A 761 7.34 -5.36 21.62
C HIS A 761 6.12 -6.29 21.62
N HIS A 762 6.39 -7.59 21.56
CA HIS A 762 5.39 -8.63 21.64
C HIS A 762 5.39 -9.29 23.03
N GLU A 763 4.21 -9.66 23.52
CA GLU A 763 4.04 -10.44 24.75
C GLU A 763 3.98 -11.96 24.49
N SER A 764 3.59 -12.37 23.27
CA SER A 764 3.34 -13.78 22.93
C SER A 764 3.69 -14.11 21.48
N TRP A 765 4.80 -14.84 21.29
CA TRP A 765 5.20 -15.43 20.01
C TRP A 765 4.15 -16.37 19.38
N PRO A 766 3.46 -17.26 20.12
CA PRO A 766 2.31 -18.00 19.56
C PRO A 766 1.20 -17.09 19.01
N TYR A 767 0.95 -15.95 19.67
CA TYR A 767 -0.03 -14.97 19.19
C TYR A 767 0.46 -14.24 17.94
N VAL A 768 1.77 -13.93 17.83
CA VAL A 768 2.37 -13.39 16.59
C VAL A 768 2.13 -14.31 15.40
N LEU A 769 2.36 -15.62 15.53
CA LEU A 769 2.07 -16.58 14.45
C LEU A 769 0.58 -16.61 14.08
N TRP A 770 -0.30 -16.60 15.07
CA TRP A 770 -1.74 -16.55 14.84
C TRP A 770 -2.16 -15.26 14.13
N GLN A 771 -1.70 -14.10 14.62
CA GLN A 771 -2.02 -12.80 14.05
C GLN A 771 -1.47 -12.68 12.62
N PHE A 772 -0.22 -13.08 12.37
CA PHE A 772 0.37 -13.06 11.03
C PHE A 772 -0.47 -13.86 10.02
N ILE A 773 -1.02 -15.01 10.40
CA ILE A 773 -1.79 -15.85 9.47
C ILE A 773 -3.23 -15.33 9.31
N TRP A 774 -3.91 -14.92 10.39
CA TRP A 774 -5.35 -14.60 10.39
C TRP A 774 -5.70 -13.11 10.20
N ASP A 775 -4.85 -12.18 10.65
CA ASP A 775 -5.09 -10.75 10.46
C ASP A 775 -5.00 -10.40 8.96
N ARG A 776 -5.88 -9.54 8.45
CA ARG A 776 -5.82 -9.11 7.04
C ARG A 776 -4.86 -7.94 6.84
N ASP A 777 -4.55 -7.20 7.90
CA ASP A 777 -3.72 -5.99 7.85
C ASP A 777 -2.23 -6.28 8.07
N VAL A 778 -1.89 -7.53 8.44
CA VAL A 778 -0.51 -8.00 8.64
C VAL A 778 -0.19 -9.08 7.63
N GLY A 779 0.89 -8.92 6.87
CA GLY A 779 1.18 -9.78 5.73
C GLY A 779 2.62 -9.71 5.23
N LEU A 780 2.89 -10.34 4.08
CA LEU A 780 4.23 -10.35 3.49
C LEU A 780 4.70 -8.96 3.05
N TRP A 781 3.78 -8.03 2.76
CA TRP A 781 4.09 -6.63 2.46
C TRP A 781 4.49 -5.82 3.69
N CYS A 782 4.19 -6.30 4.91
CA CYS A 782 4.40 -5.57 6.16
C CYS A 782 5.86 -5.61 6.63
N ARG A 783 6.80 -5.19 5.76
CA ARG A 783 8.23 -5.04 6.04
C ARG A 783 8.71 -3.67 5.61
N VAL A 784 9.60 -3.08 6.38
CA VAL A 784 10.26 -1.82 6.03
C VAL A 784 11.38 -2.08 5.02
N LYS A 785 11.43 -1.28 3.95
CA LYS A 785 12.45 -1.35 2.90
C LYS A 785 13.13 -0.01 2.66
N ARG A 786 14.39 -0.07 2.20
CA ARG A 786 15.23 1.05 1.78
C ARG A 786 15.82 0.73 0.41
N LYS A 787 15.85 1.71 -0.51
CA LYS A 787 16.45 1.51 -1.85
C LYS A 787 17.98 1.51 -1.82
N GLU A 788 18.57 2.30 -0.91
CA GLU A 788 20.00 2.55 -0.82
C GLU A 788 20.45 2.59 0.64
N GLY A 789 21.77 2.58 0.87
CA GLY A 789 22.39 2.39 2.18
C GLY A 789 22.95 0.96 2.38
N GLY A 790 23.59 0.71 3.53
CA GLY A 790 24.13 -0.61 3.87
C GLY A 790 25.45 -0.98 3.19
N ARG A 791 26.04 -2.11 3.63
CA ARG A 791 27.31 -2.69 3.10
C ARG A 791 27.34 -4.21 3.33
N LYS A 792 27.67 -4.96 2.29
CA LYS A 792 27.90 -6.43 2.37
C LYS A 792 28.98 -6.80 3.38
N VAL A 793 28.80 -7.89 4.12
CA VAL A 793 29.80 -8.45 5.03
C VAL A 793 30.35 -9.76 4.47
N GLY A 794 31.48 -9.66 3.77
CA GLY A 794 32.15 -10.83 3.19
C GLY A 794 32.87 -10.56 1.87
N ASP A 795 32.57 -9.44 1.22
CA ASP A 795 33.12 -9.01 -0.08
C ASP A 795 34.55 -8.43 0.02
N TRP A 796 35.36 -9.07 0.86
CA TRP A 796 36.75 -8.70 1.16
C TRP A 796 37.69 -9.49 0.26
N LYS A 797 38.73 -8.85 -0.28
CA LYS A 797 39.81 -9.59 -0.95
C LYS A 797 40.51 -10.51 0.07
N GLU A 798 41.11 -11.63 -0.37
CA GLU A 798 41.85 -12.54 0.54
C GLU A 798 42.93 -11.79 1.36
N GLU A 799 43.50 -10.74 0.78
CA GLU A 799 44.46 -9.81 1.39
C GLU A 799 43.87 -9.02 2.59
N GLU A 800 42.59 -8.65 2.53
CA GLU A 800 41.89 -7.88 3.56
C GLU A 800 41.35 -8.76 4.69
N LEU A 801 40.98 -10.01 4.38
CA LEU A 801 40.57 -11.02 5.36
C LEU A 801 41.70 -11.30 6.36
N GLY A 802 42.94 -11.46 5.89
CA GLY A 802 44.12 -11.63 6.73
C GLY A 802 44.51 -10.38 7.54
N ALA A 803 44.10 -9.18 7.11
CA ALA A 803 44.36 -7.93 7.82
C ALA A 803 43.39 -7.71 9.00
N ASN A 804 42.11 -8.04 8.83
CA ASN A 804 41.13 -7.95 9.92
C ASN A 804 41.29 -9.07 10.97
N GLU A 805 41.83 -10.24 10.61
CA GLU A 805 42.20 -11.26 11.61
C GLU A 805 43.38 -10.85 12.51
N LYS A 806 44.17 -9.83 12.13
CA LYS A 806 45.21 -9.21 12.97
C LYS A 806 44.72 -8.02 13.81
N LYS A 807 43.61 -7.38 13.44
CA LYS A 807 43.00 -6.29 14.21
C LYS A 807 41.98 -6.87 15.20
N GLY A 808 42.48 -7.31 16.35
CA GLY A 808 41.61 -7.66 17.48
C GLY A 808 40.82 -6.45 17.98
N GLY A 809 39.58 -6.70 18.42
CA GLY A 809 38.70 -5.70 19.02
C GLY A 809 37.84 -4.92 18.02
N ILE A 810 36.56 -4.76 18.37
CA ILE A 810 35.69 -3.74 17.78
C ILE A 810 36.21 -2.37 18.24
N PRO A 811 36.32 -1.34 17.37
CA PRO A 811 36.71 0.00 17.81
C PRO A 811 35.80 0.50 18.94
N GLY A 812 36.38 0.74 20.13
CA GLY A 812 35.66 1.12 21.34
C GLY A 812 35.61 0.05 22.44
N VAL A 813 36.02 -1.20 22.17
CA VAL A 813 36.21 -2.25 23.19
C VAL A 813 37.72 -2.37 23.48
N ARG A 814 38.11 -2.08 24.74
CA ARG A 814 39.48 -2.35 25.25
C ARG A 814 39.58 -3.76 25.83
#